data_AF-A0A1I6J0J0-F1
#
_entry.id   AF-A0A1I6J0J0-F1
#
_cell.length_a   1.000
_cell.length_b   1.000
_cell.length_c   1.000
_cell.angle_alpha   90.00
_cell.angle_beta   90.00
_cell.angle_gamma   90.00
#
_symmetry.space_group_name_H-M   'P 1'
#
loop_
_entity.id
_entity.type
_entity.pdbx_description
1 polymer ?
#
loop_
_entity_poly.entity_id
_entity_poly.type
_entity_poly.pdbx_seq_one_letter_code
_entity_poly.pdbx_strand_id
1 'polypeptide(L)'
;MKGIKKSLGILLCFVMVVTSIQLPSWTAKAAATPSGQMEETSILSSTVTSSSDAGRGTGTAYNGFIQSMNDFTPDYFKVTYTVSDDSAASASTCVLNFQPYTSTWGGWESNMVSIGDSTEVNGVYTAYVSVESIKSSLSSGEVAGINLSYVENADCTCQLTGLYACTVTGGQEESSNETSLLSGAVTSSINAGRGTGAEYDSYIASFFDVDKYDYLKITYTVSEVSAIKSYTSLLNFMPYTSAWSGWESNLVSLDNSKEENGVYTYYISMADLQKSLTEGDLWGVNLCYVDNPGVEISLTGFYGGTGTIPSTDKVIPSTRSQDYVMAMGQGWNLGNSFDGFDGDLNVTDKGEIAWGNPVVTKELIQAVKAKGYDSIRMPMTIHRRYSEVNGSYVIDSTWLARYKEVVDWAVEEGLYVMINIHHDSWIWLQYWDGNNTSKEYVMYTQFWQQLADCFKDEPDRVCFETINEPVFTDTGSMTAQDKLDAINLAAYNVIRSSGGSNNTRMIVMPTYVTNHTKGEPLYNLMTSLNDENLIATIHYYSEWCFSKNLGTTGFDEGINGGEETSRELADTAFTMIYNQFTANGIGVIIGEWGLLGADSGAECNEIGEELKYDDYMGEIARKYGVCLMAWDNGSYINRTDTVNYAWKNLVIGEMLEASMTGRSSYATGYDEIYYSEQVTEDTAIPLTLNGNTFSGINGLTEGTDYTYNSDTATVTIKASYINSQFNTLGSNEYGKFADLVFTFSSGADWHEYFIKYTTPTYEAATGTTSSITNPVSYNGAKVRRVSVYQTSGSVGPDHTWCKYLRFGEVVKVDYTNGTLTLSENILKDSSVVDGIVEVLVEFYDGQKLSVWMNKDGSVLECNDSYKVDLAAANISASETIVLYAGETEIPAQYINRPAGSSMYGTWITDDSICKLTGWPCTMTFSQTAHADLTWGGIVVYYFDTANYFNVQFGIKDRPVISDVSLDVGASAAISLSNLADDAQVSYTVEDPSIAYVANGSVYAQKAGTTTISASVTQYNRTDTVTAVVTVTGGTVVTPTPVVTPTPVVTPTPVVTPTPVVTPTPVVTPTPVVTPTPVVTPTPVVTPTPTASINVKPVVKVTTSGTSSIQQTYTITNGGTEAMDLSKLKIRFYYTKDGNKEQKFWCDNAGLSLSTAPWYVNYTSYVTGTFYNGYLEVTFNQAYELLGGNLTIGARFNQADWSSYTNFVAGNVEVLYDGQVISQ
;
A
#
# COMPACT_ATOMS: atom_id res chain seq x y z
N MET A 1 81.61 -12.75 -9.59
CA MET A 1 82.44 -11.63 -9.05
C MET A 1 81.64 -10.35 -9.29
N LYS A 2 81.44 -9.46 -8.32
CA LYS A 2 82.42 -8.61 -7.60
C LYS A 2 83.08 -7.56 -8.49
N GLY A 3 82.65 -6.31 -8.30
CA GLY A 3 83.36 -5.09 -8.69
C GLY A 3 82.91 -4.50 -10.03
N ILE A 4 82.97 -3.18 -10.23
CA ILE A 4 83.39 -2.07 -9.33
C ILE A 4 82.72 -0.83 -9.97
N LYS A 5 81.90 0.01 -9.32
CA LYS A 5 81.70 0.43 -7.91
C LYS A 5 82.99 0.95 -7.27
N LYS A 6 83.05 2.27 -7.08
CA LYS A 6 84.26 3.14 -7.10
C LYS A 6 84.72 3.37 -8.55
N SER A 7 85.11 4.58 -8.98
CA SER A 7 85.49 5.76 -8.20
C SER A 7 84.84 7.06 -8.71
N LEU A 8 84.80 8.07 -7.84
CA LEU A 8 85.07 9.50 -8.09
C LEU A 8 84.88 9.96 -9.56
N GLY A 9 83.92 10.83 -9.90
CA GLY A 9 83.15 11.73 -9.03
C GLY A 9 84.00 12.88 -8.47
N ILE A 10 83.35 13.94 -7.98
CA ILE A 10 83.99 15.10 -7.33
C ILE A 10 84.96 15.87 -8.26
N LEU A 11 84.39 16.51 -9.27
CA LEU A 11 84.52 17.96 -9.47
C LEU A 11 83.33 18.37 -10.38
N LEU A 12 82.45 19.31 -10.01
CA LEU A 12 82.66 20.75 -9.77
C LEU A 12 83.18 21.46 -11.06
N CYS A 13 82.67 22.63 -11.45
CA CYS A 13 81.88 23.61 -10.69
C CYS A 13 81.15 24.62 -11.61
N PHE A 14 80.19 25.38 -11.06
CA PHE A 14 79.64 26.65 -11.57
C PHE A 14 79.07 26.66 -13.02
N VAL A 15 77.76 26.48 -13.13
CA VAL A 15 76.88 27.65 -13.35
C VAL A 15 75.81 27.62 -12.27
N MET A 16 75.74 28.67 -11.45
CA MET A 16 74.74 28.86 -10.39
C MET A 16 74.01 30.21 -10.61
N VAL A 17 72.96 30.45 -9.82
CA VAL A 17 72.26 31.74 -9.69
C VAL A 17 71.37 32.12 -10.88
N VAL A 18 70.19 31.47 -10.96
CA VAL A 18 68.93 32.13 -10.55
C VAL A 18 68.07 31.11 -9.79
N THR A 19 68.25 31.04 -8.48
CA THR A 19 67.44 30.21 -7.57
C THR A 19 67.11 31.02 -6.32
N SER A 20 65.97 31.71 -6.37
CA SER A 20 65.37 32.41 -5.23
C SER A 20 63.87 32.10 -5.13
N ILE A 21 63.54 30.81 -5.30
CA ILE A 21 62.28 30.28 -4.77
C ILE A 21 62.48 30.16 -3.27
N GLN A 22 61.57 30.74 -2.48
CA GLN A 22 61.52 30.44 -1.05
C GLN A 22 61.16 28.96 -0.91
N LEU A 23 62.06 28.16 -0.31
CA LEU A 23 61.62 26.92 0.30
C LEU A 23 60.61 27.31 1.40
N PRO A 24 59.38 26.76 1.41
CA PRO A 24 58.52 26.92 2.57
C PRO A 24 59.23 26.33 3.79
N SER A 25 59.08 26.95 4.96
CA SER A 25 59.72 26.50 6.19
C SER A 25 59.08 25.18 6.66
N TRP A 26 59.88 24.11 6.72
CA TRP A 26 59.45 22.82 7.27
C TRP A 26 59.47 22.90 8.80
N THR A 27 58.34 23.35 9.36
CA THR A 27 58.11 23.47 10.80
C THR A 27 56.69 23.02 11.12
N ALA A 28 56.53 21.80 11.62
CA ALA A 28 55.31 21.49 12.36
C ALA A 28 55.39 22.23 13.70
N LYS A 29 54.44 23.13 13.98
CA LYS A 29 54.31 23.77 15.28
C LYS A 29 53.76 22.77 16.30
N ALA A 30 53.93 23.07 17.59
CA ALA A 30 53.05 22.48 18.59
C ALA A 30 51.59 22.85 18.29
N ALA A 31 50.66 21.96 18.64
CA ALA A 31 49.24 22.25 18.56
C ALA A 31 48.86 23.34 19.57
N ALA A 32 47.81 24.09 19.27
CA ALA A 32 47.13 24.86 20.32
C ALA A 32 46.64 23.88 21.40
N THR A 33 46.68 24.30 22.68
CA THR A 33 46.28 23.47 23.82
C THR A 33 44.92 22.80 23.58
N PRO A 34 44.82 21.46 23.59
CA PRO A 34 43.57 20.77 23.26
C PRO A 34 42.41 21.18 24.17
N SER A 35 41.23 21.39 23.57
CA SER A 35 40.01 21.80 24.28
C SER A 35 39.23 20.58 24.79
N GLY A 36 39.66 20.01 25.92
CA GLY A 36 38.99 18.89 26.57
C GLY A 36 39.59 18.54 27.94
N GLN A 37 39.00 17.56 28.62
CA GLN A 37 39.72 16.79 29.64
C GLN A 37 40.76 15.90 28.91
N MET A 38 41.92 15.68 29.51
CA MET A 38 42.94 14.76 28.99
C MET A 38 43.40 13.83 30.09
N GLU A 39 43.46 12.53 29.81
CA GLU A 39 44.17 11.59 30.65
C GLU A 39 45.66 11.57 30.28
N GLU A 40 46.52 11.96 31.23
CA GLU A 40 47.95 12.12 31.02
C GLU A 40 48.75 10.97 31.64
N THR A 41 49.15 10.00 30.82
CA THR A 41 50.05 8.91 31.25
C THR A 41 51.50 9.33 31.06
N SER A 42 52.26 9.46 32.16
CA SER A 42 53.70 9.76 32.10
C SER A 42 54.47 8.58 31.48
N ILE A 43 55.23 8.84 30.42
CA ILE A 43 56.02 7.84 29.68
C ILE A 43 57.52 8.18 29.64
N LEU A 44 57.96 9.22 30.38
CA LEU A 44 59.36 9.59 30.48
C LEU A 44 60.16 8.58 31.32
N SER A 45 61.00 7.76 30.68
CA SER A 45 61.77 6.73 31.39
C SER A 45 62.90 7.26 32.29
N SER A 46 63.42 8.47 32.03
CA SER A 46 64.41 9.14 32.90
C SER A 46 64.49 10.65 32.63
N THR A 47 64.88 11.44 33.64
CA THR A 47 65.15 12.87 33.49
C THR A 47 66.55 13.08 32.90
N VAL A 48 66.64 13.72 31.73
CA VAL A 48 67.90 13.89 30.98
C VAL A 48 68.13 15.37 30.64
N THR A 49 69.15 16.01 31.21
CA THR A 49 69.59 17.37 30.85
C THR A 49 70.44 17.35 29.57
N SER A 50 70.35 18.36 28.69
CA SER A 50 71.16 18.51 27.49
C SER A 50 72.62 18.92 27.79
N SER A 51 73.33 18.11 28.58
CA SER A 51 74.78 18.28 28.80
C SER A 51 75.56 18.09 27.50
N SER A 52 76.72 18.73 27.37
CA SER A 52 77.39 18.95 26.07
C SER A 52 77.85 17.69 25.31
N ASP A 53 77.77 16.50 25.88
CA ASP A 53 78.11 15.22 25.22
C ASP A 53 76.94 14.22 25.18
N ALA A 54 75.76 14.58 25.70
CA ALA A 54 74.57 13.72 25.70
C ALA A 54 73.72 13.90 24.43
N GLY A 55 74.15 13.28 23.32
CA GLY A 55 73.33 13.15 22.09
C GLY A 55 73.85 13.87 20.83
N ARG A 56 75.10 14.38 20.82
CA ARG A 56 75.72 14.95 19.60
C ARG A 56 76.05 13.83 18.60
N GLY A 57 75.68 14.01 17.33
CA GLY A 57 75.47 12.91 16.39
C GLY A 57 75.73 13.27 14.93
N THR A 58 76.92 13.76 14.59
CA THR A 58 77.26 14.28 13.25
C THR A 58 77.03 13.27 12.10
N GLY A 59 75.82 13.27 11.53
CA GLY A 59 75.48 12.91 10.15
C GLY A 59 75.59 11.45 9.69
N THR A 60 75.98 10.46 10.52
CA THR A 60 76.11 9.06 10.04
C THR A 60 75.73 7.92 11.01
N ALA A 61 75.49 8.16 12.30
CA ALA A 61 74.97 7.13 13.21
C ALA A 61 74.30 7.76 14.45
N TYR A 62 72.96 7.77 14.48
CA TYR A 62 72.20 8.21 15.66
C TYR A 62 71.95 7.04 16.62
N ASN A 63 72.50 7.14 17.83
CA ASN A 63 72.31 6.24 18.98
C ASN A 63 72.21 7.09 20.26
N GLY A 64 71.28 8.05 20.28
CA GLY A 64 71.24 9.12 21.29
C GLY A 64 69.87 9.80 21.46
N PHE A 65 68.78 9.04 21.31
CA PHE A 65 67.43 9.54 21.57
C PHE A 65 67.18 9.64 23.09
N ILE A 66 66.37 10.63 23.51
CA ILE A 66 65.96 10.82 24.91
C ILE A 66 64.95 9.72 25.30
N GLN A 67 64.02 9.41 24.39
CA GLN A 67 63.01 8.38 24.54
C GLN A 67 62.67 7.83 23.14
N SER A 68 62.56 6.51 23.01
CA SER A 68 61.92 5.85 21.87
C SER A 68 60.55 5.32 22.30
N MET A 69 59.57 5.42 21.41
CA MET A 69 58.16 5.11 21.67
C MET A 69 57.63 4.25 20.51
N ASN A 70 57.15 3.05 20.83
CA ASN A 70 56.57 2.09 19.89
C ASN A 70 55.10 1.87 20.27
N ASP A 71 54.30 1.31 19.36
CA ASP A 71 52.92 0.87 19.62
C ASP A 71 52.05 1.97 20.28
N PHE A 72 52.08 3.17 19.69
CA PHE A 72 51.59 4.41 20.28
C PHE A 72 50.24 4.87 19.68
N THR A 73 49.24 4.98 20.57
CA THR A 73 47.86 5.37 20.27
C THR A 73 47.33 6.69 20.88
N PRO A 74 48.05 7.50 21.69
CA PRO A 74 47.46 8.74 22.24
C PRO A 74 47.28 9.80 21.15
N ASP A 75 46.36 10.75 21.37
CA ASP A 75 46.09 11.85 20.43
C ASP A 75 47.25 12.86 20.39
N TYR A 76 47.84 13.14 21.56
CA TYR A 76 48.91 14.11 21.75
C TYR A 76 50.04 13.57 22.61
N PHE A 77 51.27 14.04 22.37
CA PHE A 77 52.33 14.03 23.36
C PHE A 77 52.44 15.40 24.02
N LYS A 78 52.34 15.43 25.35
CA LYS A 78 52.66 16.61 26.16
C LYS A 78 54.11 16.53 26.63
N VAL A 79 54.90 17.56 26.33
CA VAL A 79 56.27 17.72 26.87
C VAL A 79 56.34 18.90 27.81
N THR A 80 57.07 18.73 28.91
CA THR A 80 57.48 19.82 29.79
C THR A 80 58.99 19.87 29.90
N TYR A 81 59.58 21.06 29.86
CA TYR A 81 61.02 21.25 29.95
C TYR A 81 61.39 22.59 30.58
N THR A 82 62.62 22.71 31.09
CA THR A 82 63.20 23.98 31.53
C THR A 82 64.34 24.41 30.60
N VAL A 83 64.59 25.71 30.52
CA VAL A 83 65.72 26.29 29.79
C VAL A 83 66.65 26.97 30.79
N SER A 84 67.96 26.74 30.63
CA SER A 84 69.01 27.35 31.44
C SER A 84 69.85 28.30 30.59
N ASP A 85 69.97 29.52 31.10
CA ASP A 85 70.46 30.74 30.42
C ASP A 85 69.62 31.18 29.20
N ASP A 86 68.34 31.48 29.46
CA ASP A 86 67.37 31.99 28.48
C ASP A 86 67.74 33.39 27.90
N SER A 87 68.87 33.98 28.33
CA SER A 87 69.30 35.33 27.91
C SER A 87 69.77 35.43 26.46
N ALA A 88 69.99 34.28 25.79
CA ALA A 88 70.41 34.18 24.39
C ALA A 88 69.36 33.53 23.47
N ALA A 89 68.29 32.95 24.02
CA ALA A 89 67.31 32.19 23.26
C ALA A 89 66.25 33.10 22.60
N SER A 90 65.62 32.59 21.54
CA SER A 90 64.52 33.25 20.85
C SER A 90 63.26 32.38 20.90
N ALA A 91 62.09 32.98 20.69
CA ALA A 91 60.84 32.22 20.51
C ALA A 91 60.95 31.21 19.34
N SER A 92 61.77 31.49 18.33
CA SER A 92 62.08 30.61 17.19
C SER A 92 63.16 29.56 17.47
N THR A 93 63.76 29.50 18.65
CA THR A 93 64.82 28.54 18.98
C THR A 93 64.19 27.16 19.23
N CYS A 94 64.44 26.21 18.32
CA CYS A 94 64.00 24.82 18.43
C CYS A 94 64.83 24.07 19.47
N VAL A 95 64.18 23.31 20.35
CA VAL A 95 64.81 22.62 21.49
C VAL A 95 64.60 21.10 21.49
N LEU A 96 63.45 20.61 21.02
CA LEU A 96 63.11 19.19 20.95
C LEU A 96 62.66 18.80 19.54
N ASN A 97 62.80 17.53 19.16
CA ASN A 97 62.41 16.99 17.85
C ASN A 97 61.80 15.58 17.99
N PHE A 98 60.58 15.39 17.44
CA PHE A 98 59.86 14.11 17.37
C PHE A 98 60.03 13.47 15.98
N GLN A 99 60.86 12.43 15.90
CA GLN A 99 61.24 11.78 14.64
C GLN A 99 60.47 10.45 14.47
N PRO A 100 59.47 10.36 13.57
CA PRO A 100 58.85 9.09 13.21
C PRO A 100 59.85 8.22 12.43
N TYR A 101 59.81 6.90 12.64
CA TYR A 101 60.66 5.95 11.91
C TYR A 101 59.90 4.70 11.48
N THR A 102 60.37 4.07 10.40
CA THR A 102 59.83 2.80 9.88
C THR A 102 60.68 1.62 10.33
N SER A 103 60.17 0.40 10.12
CA SER A 103 60.87 -0.86 10.42
C SER A 103 62.23 -1.07 9.74
N THR A 104 62.65 -0.18 8.83
CA THR A 104 63.87 -0.32 8.00
C THR A 104 64.82 0.89 8.06
N TRP A 105 64.76 1.67 9.14
CA TRP A 105 65.57 2.88 9.46
C TRP A 105 64.93 4.20 8.98
N GLY A 106 65.10 5.26 9.77
CA GLY A 106 64.20 6.43 9.78
C GLY A 106 64.47 7.52 8.74
N GLY A 107 63.40 8.22 8.36
CA GLY A 107 63.46 9.51 7.65
C GLY A 107 63.86 10.67 8.57
N TRP A 108 64.16 11.83 7.99
CA TRP A 108 64.72 12.99 8.71
C TRP A 108 63.85 14.24 8.59
N GLU A 109 63.76 14.98 9.71
CA GLU A 109 63.32 16.38 9.87
C GLU A 109 61.85 16.73 9.54
N SER A 110 61.05 17.06 10.58
CA SER A 110 59.85 17.93 10.46
C SER A 110 59.32 18.45 11.82
N ASN A 111 59.21 17.59 12.85
CA ASN A 111 58.42 17.90 14.05
C ASN A 111 59.27 18.46 15.20
N MET A 112 59.75 19.69 15.02
CA MET A 112 60.53 20.41 16.05
C MET A 112 59.62 21.27 16.94
N VAL A 113 59.84 21.23 18.26
CA VAL A 113 59.21 22.15 19.22
C VAL A 113 60.15 23.32 19.47
N SER A 114 59.68 24.54 19.26
CA SER A 114 60.38 25.77 19.68
C SER A 114 59.84 26.34 20.99
N ILE A 115 60.63 27.23 21.60
CA ILE A 115 60.25 27.91 22.86
C ILE A 115 58.94 28.70 22.69
N GLY A 116 58.72 29.32 21.53
CA GLY A 116 57.50 30.06 21.19
C GLY A 116 56.28 29.20 20.89
N ASP A 117 56.46 27.89 20.68
CA ASP A 117 55.36 26.92 20.58
C ASP A 117 54.95 26.37 21.97
N SER A 118 55.53 26.89 23.05
CA SER A 118 55.37 26.38 24.42
C SER A 118 54.80 27.45 25.36
N THR A 119 53.93 27.05 26.29
CA THR A 119 53.44 27.92 27.38
C THR A 119 54.40 27.84 28.57
N GLU A 120 54.96 28.97 28.99
CA GLU A 120 55.84 29.07 30.18
C GLU A 120 55.01 29.31 31.46
N VAL A 121 55.30 28.54 32.50
CA VAL A 121 54.78 28.75 33.86
C VAL A 121 55.87 28.43 34.89
N ASN A 122 56.29 29.44 35.68
CA ASN A 122 57.29 29.34 36.74
C ASN A 122 58.66 28.75 36.29
N GLY A 123 59.09 29.05 35.07
CA GLY A 123 60.34 28.58 34.46
C GLY A 123 60.24 27.20 33.77
N VAL A 124 59.04 26.61 33.69
CA VAL A 124 58.77 25.36 32.97
C VAL A 124 57.92 25.67 31.73
N TYR A 125 58.41 25.29 30.56
CA TYR A 125 57.75 25.41 29.27
C TYR A 125 56.99 24.13 28.98
N THR A 126 55.74 24.23 28.51
CA THR A 126 54.86 23.10 28.18
C THR A 126 54.34 23.20 26.76
N ALA A 127 54.43 22.12 25.97
CA ALA A 127 53.92 22.05 24.61
C ALA A 127 53.19 20.72 24.34
N TYR A 128 52.26 20.73 23.39
CA TYR A 128 51.47 19.57 22.94
C TYR A 128 51.74 19.30 21.47
N VAL A 129 52.07 18.06 21.10
CA VAL A 129 52.37 17.67 19.72
C VAL A 129 51.41 16.56 19.28
N SER A 130 50.61 16.83 18.24
CA SER A 130 49.65 15.85 17.71
C SER A 130 50.37 14.62 17.15
N VAL A 131 49.92 13.43 17.56
CA VAL A 131 50.47 12.15 17.10
C VAL A 131 50.12 11.90 15.64
N GLU A 132 48.93 12.30 15.19
CA GLU A 132 48.55 12.31 13.78
C GLU A 132 49.48 13.20 12.93
N SER A 133 49.81 14.40 13.41
CA SER A 133 50.75 15.31 12.74
C SER A 133 52.16 14.71 12.64
N ILE A 134 52.60 13.98 13.67
CA ILE A 134 53.88 13.26 13.60
C ILE A 134 53.79 12.08 12.61
N LYS A 135 52.69 11.31 12.59
CA LYS A 135 52.49 10.20 11.65
C LYS A 135 52.46 10.68 10.19
N SER A 136 51.72 11.75 9.89
CA SER A 136 51.59 12.31 8.53
C SER A 136 52.84 13.02 8.02
N SER A 137 53.78 13.40 8.89
CA SER A 137 55.09 13.94 8.49
C SER A 137 56.01 12.91 7.79
N LEU A 138 55.69 11.61 7.82
CA LEU A 138 56.49 10.56 7.21
C LEU A 138 56.08 10.30 5.74
N SER A 139 56.95 10.64 4.80
CA SER A 139 56.64 10.67 3.37
C SER A 139 56.42 9.32 2.66
N SER A 140 56.80 8.18 3.27
CA SER A 140 56.51 6.84 2.74
C SER A 140 56.77 5.71 3.75
N GLY A 141 55.85 4.74 3.81
CA GLY A 141 55.93 3.56 4.68
C GLY A 141 55.17 3.71 6.01
N GLU A 142 54.97 2.60 6.72
CA GLU A 142 54.29 2.61 8.01
C GLU A 142 55.24 3.05 9.14
N VAL A 143 54.73 3.88 10.06
CA VAL A 143 55.47 4.37 11.23
C VAL A 143 55.50 3.29 12.31
N ALA A 144 56.68 2.70 12.53
CA ALA A 144 56.95 1.67 13.52
C ALA A 144 57.31 2.22 14.92
N GLY A 145 57.53 3.54 15.03
CA GLY A 145 57.82 4.22 16.30
C GLY A 145 58.15 5.70 16.11
N ILE A 146 58.27 6.42 17.22
CA ILE A 146 58.71 7.82 17.29
C ILE A 146 59.87 7.94 18.28
N ASN A 147 60.91 8.69 17.89
CA ASN A 147 62.04 9.02 18.74
C ASN A 147 62.01 10.50 19.15
N LEU A 148 62.11 10.80 20.44
CA LEU A 148 62.30 12.14 20.97
C LEU A 148 63.79 12.45 21.11
N SER A 149 64.23 13.64 20.68
CA SER A 149 65.63 14.07 20.72
C SER A 149 65.78 15.57 21.01
N TYR A 150 66.96 15.97 21.49
CA TYR A 150 67.36 17.39 21.54
C TYR A 150 67.83 17.87 20.15
N VAL A 151 67.57 19.14 19.83
CA VAL A 151 68.03 19.76 18.58
C VAL A 151 69.51 20.15 18.70
N GLU A 152 70.35 19.72 17.75
CA GLU A 152 71.83 19.77 17.87
C GLU A 152 72.43 21.20 17.90
N ASN A 153 71.64 22.23 17.57
CA ASN A 153 72.07 23.65 17.53
C ASN A 153 71.11 24.61 18.29
N ALA A 154 70.54 24.20 19.42
CA ALA A 154 69.83 25.14 20.30
C ALA A 154 70.83 26.14 20.94
N ASP A 155 70.50 27.44 20.94
CA ASP A 155 71.32 28.51 21.53
C ASP A 155 71.34 28.50 23.08
N CYS A 156 70.65 27.56 23.71
CA CYS A 156 70.45 27.45 25.16
C CYS A 156 70.50 25.99 25.64
N THR A 157 70.63 25.77 26.95
CA THR A 157 70.69 24.42 27.54
C THR A 157 69.32 24.01 28.05
N CYS A 158 68.75 22.93 27.50
CA CYS A 158 67.40 22.45 27.79
C CYS A 158 67.41 21.22 28.73
N GLN A 159 66.40 21.08 29.58
CA GLN A 159 66.17 19.89 30.39
C GLN A 159 64.70 19.47 30.34
N LEU A 160 64.43 18.34 29.70
CA LEU A 160 63.12 17.69 29.72
C LEU A 160 62.76 17.27 31.15
N THR A 161 61.67 17.84 31.67
CA THR A 161 61.12 17.58 33.01
C THR A 161 59.95 16.59 32.98
N GLY A 162 59.30 16.40 31.84
CA GLY A 162 58.20 15.46 31.67
C GLY A 162 57.86 15.18 30.21
N LEU A 163 57.37 13.97 29.95
CA LEU A 163 56.80 13.53 28.67
C LEU A 163 55.62 12.62 29.00
N TYR A 164 54.45 12.95 28.46
CA TYR A 164 53.19 12.26 28.73
C TYR A 164 52.50 11.90 27.41
N ALA A 165 51.94 10.70 27.35
CA ALA A 165 50.89 10.33 26.40
C ALA A 165 49.58 10.95 26.89
N CYS A 166 48.86 11.64 26.01
CA CYS A 166 47.61 12.33 26.33
C CYS A 166 46.50 11.87 25.39
N THR A 167 45.45 11.28 25.96
CA THR A 167 44.21 10.94 25.25
C THR A 167 43.10 11.89 25.69
N VAL A 168 42.30 12.40 24.75
CA VAL A 168 41.24 13.38 25.00
C VAL A 168 39.97 12.65 25.47
N THR A 169 39.72 12.66 26.78
CA THR A 169 38.55 12.00 27.37
C THR A 169 37.30 12.89 27.26
N GLY A 170 36.67 12.83 26.09
CA GLY A 170 35.54 13.67 25.66
C GLY A 170 34.23 12.93 25.39
N GLY A 171 34.08 11.69 25.87
CA GLY A 171 32.87 10.86 25.73
C GLY A 171 32.99 9.61 26.61
N GLN A 172 31.88 8.91 26.86
CA GLN A 172 31.94 7.60 27.51
C GLN A 172 32.19 6.52 26.46
N GLU A 173 33.27 5.75 26.62
CA GLU A 173 33.34 4.43 25.99
C GLU A 173 32.47 3.45 26.81
N GLU A 174 31.34 3.06 26.24
CA GLU A 174 30.83 1.71 26.47
C GLU A 174 31.81 0.69 25.89
N SER A 175 31.82 -0.54 26.40
CA SER A 175 32.62 -1.61 25.81
C SER A 175 32.18 -1.86 24.37
N SER A 176 33.06 -1.67 23.39
CA SER A 176 32.72 -1.84 21.98
C SER A 176 32.30 -3.29 21.67
N ASN A 177 31.01 -3.49 21.42
CA ASN A 177 30.43 -4.79 21.07
C ASN A 177 30.75 -5.24 19.62
N GLU A 178 31.58 -4.50 18.89
CA GLU A 178 31.90 -4.73 17.48
C GLU A 178 33.15 -5.61 17.29
N THR A 179 33.03 -6.62 16.44
CA THR A 179 34.12 -7.50 16.01
C THR A 179 34.41 -7.28 14.52
N SER A 180 35.68 -6.98 14.17
CA SER A 180 36.08 -6.84 12.76
C SER A 180 35.96 -8.17 12.01
N LEU A 181 35.31 -8.13 10.85
CA LEU A 181 35.11 -9.28 9.95
C LEU A 181 36.11 -9.30 8.78
N LEU A 182 36.95 -8.26 8.66
CA LEU A 182 38.06 -8.21 7.71
C LEU A 182 39.37 -8.69 8.33
N SER A 183 40.14 -9.47 7.55
CA SER A 183 41.51 -9.89 7.88
C SER A 183 42.58 -8.87 7.44
N GLY A 184 42.17 -7.73 6.88
CA GLY A 184 43.01 -6.62 6.44
C GLY A 184 42.20 -5.59 5.63
N ALA A 185 42.78 -4.43 5.33
CA ALA A 185 42.13 -3.43 4.49
C ALA A 185 41.98 -3.93 3.03
N VAL A 186 40.80 -3.75 2.42
CA VAL A 186 40.48 -4.24 1.07
C VAL A 186 40.30 -3.06 0.12
N THR A 187 41.40 -2.65 -0.50
CA THR A 187 41.39 -1.66 -1.60
C THR A 187 41.35 -2.35 -2.95
N SER A 188 40.32 -2.12 -3.75
CA SER A 188 40.21 -2.64 -5.13
C SER A 188 39.89 -1.54 -6.13
N SER A 189 40.88 -1.18 -6.94
CA SER A 189 40.72 -0.31 -8.11
C SER A 189 40.09 -1.11 -9.28
N ILE A 190 38.78 -1.34 -9.25
CA ILE A 190 38.10 -2.22 -10.21
C ILE A 190 37.90 -1.51 -11.56
N ASN A 191 38.88 -1.65 -12.44
CA ASN A 191 38.72 -1.41 -13.88
C ASN A 191 38.05 -2.63 -14.55
N ALA A 192 36.79 -2.91 -14.22
CA ALA A 192 36.00 -3.97 -14.85
C ALA A 192 35.55 -3.54 -16.27
N GLY A 193 36.21 -4.07 -17.29
CA GLY A 193 35.88 -3.77 -18.68
C GLY A 193 34.76 -4.67 -19.23
N ARG A 194 33.51 -4.18 -19.21
CA ARG A 194 32.34 -4.75 -19.96
C ARG A 194 32.25 -6.29 -19.98
N GLY A 195 31.91 -6.89 -18.83
CA GLY A 195 31.26 -8.20 -18.82
C GLY A 195 29.81 -8.09 -19.35
N THR A 196 29.30 -9.11 -20.05
CA THR A 196 27.91 -9.11 -20.57
C THR A 196 27.01 -10.09 -19.84
N GLY A 197 26.55 -9.69 -18.65
CA GLY A 197 25.38 -10.26 -17.98
C GLY A 197 25.64 -10.94 -16.63
N ALA A 198 24.89 -10.50 -15.61
CA ALA A 198 24.52 -11.26 -14.41
C ALA A 198 25.63 -11.82 -13.49
N GLU A 199 26.89 -11.39 -13.62
CA GLU A 199 27.97 -11.76 -12.69
C GLU A 199 28.39 -10.54 -11.85
N TYR A 200 28.12 -10.57 -10.54
CA TYR A 200 28.73 -9.66 -9.56
C TYR A 200 30.21 -10.06 -9.39
N ASP A 201 31.06 -9.58 -10.29
CA ASP A 201 32.46 -10.04 -10.49
C ASP A 201 33.42 -9.84 -9.29
N SER A 202 32.94 -9.35 -8.14
CA SER A 202 33.74 -9.24 -6.90
C SER A 202 32.90 -9.24 -5.62
N TYR A 203 32.88 -10.39 -4.94
CA TYR A 203 32.52 -10.46 -3.52
C TYR A 203 33.65 -9.81 -2.69
N ILE A 204 33.32 -8.82 -1.87
CA ILE A 204 34.26 -8.11 -1.01
C ILE A 204 34.48 -8.90 0.31
N ALA A 205 33.39 -9.40 0.86
CA ALA A 205 33.37 -10.30 2.02
C ALA A 205 32.17 -11.25 1.94
N SER A 206 32.32 -12.45 2.51
CA SER A 206 31.27 -13.46 2.63
C SER A 206 31.24 -13.98 4.06
N PHE A 207 30.06 -13.98 4.68
CA PHE A 207 29.86 -14.32 6.08
C PHE A 207 28.77 -15.40 6.26
N PHE A 208 28.96 -16.29 7.24
CA PHE A 208 28.25 -17.58 7.40
C PHE A 208 27.91 -17.92 8.86
N ASP A 209 28.09 -16.97 9.79
CA ASP A 209 28.06 -17.20 11.25
C ASP A 209 27.12 -16.16 11.88
N VAL A 210 25.95 -16.01 11.24
CA VAL A 210 25.02 -14.87 11.39
C VAL A 210 24.43 -14.75 12.80
N ASP A 211 24.23 -15.88 13.48
CA ASP A 211 23.67 -15.98 14.84
C ASP A 211 24.52 -15.30 15.94
N LYS A 212 25.69 -14.73 15.61
CA LYS A 212 26.63 -14.11 16.56
C LYS A 212 26.55 -12.60 16.65
N TYR A 213 25.82 -11.95 15.75
CA TYR A 213 25.73 -10.49 15.67
C TYR A 213 24.28 -10.07 15.52
N ASP A 214 23.93 -8.95 16.16
CA ASP A 214 22.62 -8.31 16.02
C ASP A 214 22.61 -7.37 14.79
N TYR A 215 23.79 -6.89 14.37
CA TYR A 215 23.97 -6.02 13.21
C TYR A 215 25.32 -6.18 12.50
N LEU A 216 25.36 -5.69 11.26
CA LEU A 216 26.58 -5.49 10.48
C LEU A 216 26.84 -3.99 10.29
N LYS A 217 28.12 -3.63 10.19
CA LYS A 217 28.62 -2.26 9.99
C LYS A 217 29.70 -2.25 8.94
N ILE A 218 29.61 -1.35 7.97
CA ILE A 218 30.69 -1.04 7.02
C ILE A 218 31.17 0.40 7.20
N THR A 219 32.44 0.62 6.91
CA THR A 219 33.02 1.94 6.71
C THR A 219 33.76 1.98 5.37
N TYR A 220 33.58 3.02 4.57
CA TYR A 220 34.20 3.14 3.25
C TYR A 220 34.51 4.60 2.88
N THR A 221 35.43 4.81 1.95
CA THR A 221 35.75 6.12 1.35
C THR A 221 35.51 6.08 -0.15
N VAL A 222 35.28 7.24 -0.77
CA VAL A 222 35.06 7.37 -2.23
C VAL A 222 35.99 8.41 -2.85
N SER A 223 36.47 8.18 -4.07
CA SER A 223 37.49 9.01 -4.71
C SER A 223 37.02 10.39 -5.16
N GLU A 224 35.76 10.52 -5.61
CA GLU A 224 35.21 11.79 -6.09
C GLU A 224 33.69 11.88 -5.83
N VAL A 225 33.31 12.56 -4.73
CA VAL A 225 31.90 12.75 -4.33
C VAL A 225 31.06 13.48 -5.40
N SER A 226 31.68 14.39 -6.16
CA SER A 226 31.02 15.12 -7.26
C SER A 226 30.51 14.22 -8.39
N ALA A 227 31.16 13.07 -8.64
CA ALA A 227 30.77 12.12 -9.66
C ALA A 227 29.61 11.20 -9.23
N ILE A 228 29.30 11.13 -7.93
CA ILE A 228 28.40 10.11 -7.37
C ILE A 228 26.93 10.54 -7.38
N LYS A 229 26.62 11.84 -7.50
CA LYS A 229 25.25 12.39 -7.45
C LYS A 229 24.27 11.88 -8.53
N SER A 230 24.71 11.05 -9.47
CA SER A 230 23.87 10.39 -10.48
C SER A 230 23.62 8.90 -10.21
N TYR A 231 24.11 8.35 -9.09
CA TYR A 231 24.05 6.92 -8.78
C TYR A 231 23.35 6.68 -7.44
N THR A 232 22.35 5.79 -7.43
CA THR A 232 21.53 5.50 -6.25
C THR A 232 22.19 4.52 -5.28
N SER A 233 23.27 3.84 -5.66
CA SER A 233 23.85 2.72 -4.88
C SER A 233 25.31 2.45 -5.23
N LEU A 234 26.10 2.09 -4.22
CA LEU A 234 27.56 1.92 -4.28
C LEU A 234 28.00 0.51 -3.87
N LEU A 235 27.41 -0.03 -2.79
CA LEU A 235 27.63 -1.38 -2.27
C LEU A 235 26.27 -2.06 -2.07
N ASN A 236 26.27 -3.38 -1.94
CA ASN A 236 25.06 -4.18 -1.70
C ASN A 236 25.33 -5.27 -0.65
N PHE A 237 24.47 -5.37 0.37
CA PHE A 237 24.40 -6.54 1.24
C PHE A 237 23.42 -7.57 0.65
N MET A 238 23.95 -8.71 0.24
CA MET A 238 23.20 -9.81 -0.37
C MET A 238 23.05 -10.96 0.65
N PRO A 239 21.91 -11.05 1.37
CA PRO A 239 21.59 -12.20 2.20
C PRO A 239 21.29 -13.43 1.32
N TYR A 240 21.46 -14.63 1.88
CA TYR A 240 21.09 -15.89 1.23
C TYR A 240 20.75 -16.98 2.25
N THR A 241 19.96 -17.97 1.83
CA THR A 241 19.54 -19.12 2.66
C THR A 241 20.24 -20.42 2.21
N SER A 242 19.87 -21.55 2.82
CA SER A 242 20.42 -22.87 2.46
C SER A 242 19.94 -23.40 1.10
N ALA A 243 18.85 -22.85 0.56
CA ALA A 243 18.48 -22.95 -0.85
C ALA A 243 18.93 -21.68 -1.58
N TRP A 244 19.32 -21.79 -2.85
CA TRP A 244 19.90 -20.64 -3.57
C TRP A 244 18.80 -19.73 -4.16
N SER A 245 18.15 -18.98 -3.27
CA SER A 245 16.99 -18.11 -3.53
C SER A 245 17.09 -16.81 -2.74
N GLY A 246 16.84 -15.68 -3.41
CA GLY A 246 16.99 -14.31 -2.88
C GLY A 246 17.89 -13.46 -3.76
N TRP A 247 17.35 -12.41 -4.37
CA TRP A 247 18.09 -11.41 -5.19
C TRP A 247 17.65 -9.97 -4.85
N GLU A 248 17.06 -9.77 -3.69
CA GLU A 248 16.64 -8.45 -3.20
C GLU A 248 17.82 -7.76 -2.51
N SER A 249 17.90 -6.43 -2.66
CA SER A 249 19.17 -5.71 -2.57
C SER A 249 19.15 -4.68 -1.45
N ASN A 250 19.89 -4.96 -0.38
CA ASN A 250 20.11 -4.05 0.73
C ASN A 250 21.23 -3.06 0.33
N LEU A 251 20.83 -2.03 -0.41
CA LEU A 251 21.73 -1.12 -1.13
C LEU A 251 22.27 0.00 -0.23
N VAL A 252 23.58 0.23 -0.33
CA VAL A 252 24.32 1.26 0.40
C VAL A 252 24.57 2.45 -0.52
N SER A 253 24.31 3.67 -0.06
CA SER A 253 24.56 4.93 -0.78
C SER A 253 25.20 5.98 0.13
N LEU A 254 25.61 7.13 -0.42
CA LEU A 254 26.07 8.28 0.38
C LEU A 254 24.94 8.96 1.18
N ASP A 255 23.69 8.59 0.90
CA ASP A 255 22.50 9.21 1.46
C ASP A 255 22.00 8.45 2.69
N ASN A 256 22.12 7.11 2.69
CA ASN A 256 21.87 6.28 3.89
C ASN A 256 23.11 6.03 4.76
N SER A 257 24.30 6.48 4.35
CA SER A 257 25.53 6.40 5.14
C SER A 257 25.85 7.71 5.89
N LYS A 258 26.22 7.61 7.17
CA LYS A 258 26.77 8.72 7.97
C LYS A 258 28.17 9.05 7.48
N GLU A 259 28.41 10.30 7.06
CA GLU A 259 29.74 10.79 6.68
C GLU A 259 30.46 11.41 7.88
N GLU A 260 31.74 11.06 8.06
CA GLU A 260 32.62 11.67 9.05
C GLU A 260 34.07 11.69 8.54
N ASN A 261 34.62 12.89 8.33
CA ASN A 261 35.99 13.12 7.82
C ASN A 261 36.31 12.41 6.49
N GLY A 262 35.32 12.31 5.59
CA GLY A 262 35.43 11.63 4.30
C GLY A 262 35.22 10.10 4.34
N VAL A 263 34.98 9.54 5.53
CA VAL A 263 34.61 8.13 5.72
C VAL A 263 33.10 8.02 5.89
N TYR A 264 32.47 7.19 5.08
CA TYR A 264 31.04 6.89 5.11
C TYR A 264 30.83 5.60 5.91
N THR A 265 29.93 5.65 6.89
CA THR A 265 29.58 4.53 7.78
C THR A 265 28.12 4.15 7.59
N TYR A 266 27.84 2.86 7.41
CA TYR A 266 26.49 2.33 7.29
C TYR A 266 26.31 1.09 8.16
N TYR A 267 25.17 1.00 8.84
CA TYR A 267 24.77 -0.12 9.69
C TYR A 267 23.52 -0.79 9.10
N ILE A 268 23.37 -2.10 9.29
CA ILE A 268 22.16 -2.85 8.94
C ILE A 268 21.91 -3.95 9.99
N SER A 269 20.66 -4.14 10.41
CA SER A 269 20.33 -5.17 11.39
C SER A 269 20.25 -6.56 10.74
N MET A 270 20.60 -7.59 11.51
CA MET A 270 20.41 -8.97 11.07
C MET A 270 18.92 -9.35 10.99
N ALA A 271 18.06 -8.68 11.76
CA ALA A 271 16.61 -8.84 11.68
C ALA A 271 16.04 -8.29 10.36
N ASP A 272 16.54 -7.16 9.86
CA ASP A 272 16.07 -6.56 8.59
C ASP A 272 16.65 -7.32 7.38
N LEU A 273 17.89 -7.81 7.48
CA LEU A 273 18.43 -8.78 6.52
C LEU A 273 17.57 -10.06 6.46
N GLN A 274 17.09 -10.56 7.60
CA GLN A 274 16.15 -11.69 7.66
C GLN A 274 14.76 -11.35 7.09
N LYS A 275 14.25 -10.12 7.29
CA LYS A 275 12.99 -9.66 6.64
C LYS A 275 13.12 -9.54 5.12
N SER A 276 14.32 -9.22 4.61
CA SER A 276 14.58 -9.11 3.16
C SER A 276 14.70 -10.46 2.42
N LEU A 277 14.32 -11.57 3.06
CA LEU A 277 14.28 -12.91 2.49
C LEU A 277 12.83 -13.36 2.27
N THR A 278 12.51 -13.79 1.05
CA THR A 278 11.17 -14.23 0.68
C THR A 278 10.77 -15.61 1.22
N GLU A 279 11.76 -16.49 1.47
CA GLU A 279 11.55 -17.80 2.10
C GLU A 279 12.85 -18.30 2.76
N GLY A 280 12.75 -18.77 4.01
CA GLY A 280 13.79 -19.49 4.73
C GLY A 280 14.70 -18.64 5.63
N ASP A 281 15.39 -19.33 6.54
CA ASP A 281 16.29 -18.71 7.50
C ASP A 281 17.55 -18.14 6.82
N LEU A 282 17.97 -16.95 7.25
CA LEU A 282 19.21 -16.31 6.85
C LEU A 282 20.39 -17.22 7.21
N TRP A 283 21.14 -17.67 6.20
CA TRP A 283 22.29 -18.56 6.41
C TRP A 283 23.63 -17.85 6.23
N GLY A 284 23.63 -16.73 5.50
CA GLY A 284 24.81 -15.89 5.36
C GLY A 284 24.53 -14.59 4.62
N VAL A 285 25.55 -13.73 4.57
CA VAL A 285 25.52 -12.42 3.92
C VAL A 285 26.79 -12.24 3.10
N ASN A 286 26.65 -11.75 1.86
CA ASN A 286 27.78 -11.27 1.05
C ASN A 286 27.74 -9.75 0.96
N LEU A 287 28.91 -9.11 0.98
CA LEU A 287 29.06 -7.69 0.65
C LEU A 287 29.66 -7.58 -0.76
N CYS A 288 28.98 -6.86 -1.65
CA CYS A 288 29.32 -6.74 -3.08
C CYS A 288 29.51 -5.28 -3.49
N TYR A 289 30.36 -5.02 -4.49
CA TYR A 289 30.36 -3.75 -5.22
C TYR A 289 29.18 -3.68 -6.20
N VAL A 290 28.60 -2.50 -6.37
CA VAL A 290 27.67 -2.18 -7.46
C VAL A 290 28.47 -1.55 -8.62
N ASP A 291 28.22 -1.96 -9.87
CA ASP A 291 28.97 -1.51 -11.05
C ASP A 291 28.75 -0.01 -11.34
N ASN A 292 29.73 0.81 -10.93
CA ASN A 292 29.71 2.27 -11.01
C ASN A 292 30.94 2.78 -11.79
N PRO A 293 30.90 2.77 -13.15
CA PRO A 293 32.08 3.00 -13.98
C PRO A 293 32.59 4.45 -13.87
N GLY A 294 33.65 4.65 -13.08
CA GLY A 294 34.32 5.94 -12.86
C GLY A 294 34.54 6.32 -11.40
N VAL A 295 33.99 5.55 -10.45
CA VAL A 295 34.11 5.82 -9.01
C VAL A 295 34.99 4.75 -8.36
N GLU A 296 36.07 5.14 -7.66
CA GLU A 296 36.79 4.22 -6.78
C GLU A 296 36.18 4.28 -5.37
N ILE A 297 35.80 3.11 -4.86
CA ILE A 297 35.24 2.92 -3.52
C ILE A 297 36.23 2.03 -2.75
N SER A 298 36.73 2.49 -1.61
CA SER A 298 37.66 1.72 -0.77
C SER A 298 37.00 1.38 0.57
N LEU A 299 36.86 0.09 0.86
CA LEU A 299 36.32 -0.37 2.14
C LEU A 299 37.39 -0.21 3.23
N THR A 300 37.15 0.70 4.18
CA THR A 300 38.05 0.97 5.32
C THR A 300 37.79 0.05 6.50
N GLY A 301 36.62 -0.59 6.56
CA GLY A 301 36.25 -1.52 7.62
C GLY A 301 34.94 -2.25 7.35
N PHE A 302 34.79 -3.45 7.91
CA PHE A 302 33.56 -4.22 7.96
C PHE A 302 33.55 -5.05 9.25
N TYR A 303 32.46 -4.94 10.01
CA TYR A 303 32.34 -5.39 11.39
C TYR A 303 30.96 -6.03 11.61
N GLY A 304 30.87 -6.96 12.56
CA GLY A 304 29.62 -7.46 13.13
C GLY A 304 29.54 -7.05 14.59
N GLY A 305 28.41 -6.53 15.04
CA GLY A 305 28.22 -6.04 16.40
C GLY A 305 27.06 -6.69 17.13
N THR A 306 27.11 -6.68 18.46
CA THR A 306 26.01 -7.15 19.32
C THR A 306 25.35 -6.01 20.11
N GLY A 307 24.10 -6.23 20.50
CA GLY A 307 23.24 -5.22 21.11
C GLY A 307 22.64 -4.23 20.11
N THR A 308 22.17 -3.09 20.61
CA THR A 308 21.49 -2.06 19.81
C THR A 308 22.41 -1.40 18.79
N ILE A 309 21.86 -1.14 17.60
CA ILE A 309 22.55 -0.46 16.49
C ILE A 309 22.86 1.00 16.87
N PRO A 310 24.11 1.48 16.70
CA PRO A 310 24.41 2.91 16.70
C PRO A 310 23.70 3.57 15.51
N SER A 311 22.93 4.63 15.78
CA SER A 311 22.18 5.36 14.76
C SER A 311 23.05 5.74 13.55
N THR A 312 22.57 5.41 12.34
CA THR A 312 23.09 5.88 11.04
C THR A 312 22.79 7.35 10.77
N ASP A 313 22.02 8.02 11.63
CA ASP A 313 21.43 9.31 11.30
C ASP A 313 22.53 10.36 11.06
N LYS A 314 22.62 10.73 9.80
CA LYS A 314 23.46 11.81 9.30
C LYS A 314 22.92 13.09 9.93
N VAL A 315 23.59 13.57 10.99
CA VAL A 315 23.27 14.85 11.65
C VAL A 315 23.64 16.01 10.72
N ILE A 316 22.86 16.16 9.65
CA ILE A 316 22.68 17.42 8.95
C ILE A 316 22.08 18.38 9.99
N PRO A 317 22.68 19.55 10.24
CA PRO A 317 22.04 20.57 11.06
C PRO A 317 20.65 20.87 10.49
N SER A 318 19.62 20.79 11.33
CA SER A 318 18.24 21.02 10.94
C SER A 318 18.07 22.41 10.30
N THR A 319 17.24 22.49 9.27
CA THR A 319 16.90 23.77 8.65
C THR A 319 15.93 24.56 9.51
N ARG A 320 15.82 25.87 9.28
CA ARG A 320 14.90 26.72 10.05
C ARG A 320 13.44 26.26 9.95
N SER A 321 13.01 25.68 8.83
CA SER A 321 11.65 25.13 8.70
C SER A 321 11.47 23.81 9.46
N GLN A 322 12.49 22.97 9.55
CA GLN A 322 12.48 21.78 10.41
C GLN A 322 12.47 22.14 11.90
N ASP A 323 13.35 23.05 12.34
CA ASP A 323 13.38 23.57 13.72
C ASP A 323 12.03 24.17 14.12
N TYR A 324 11.39 24.91 13.22
CA TYR A 324 10.08 25.50 13.45
C TYR A 324 8.98 24.45 13.58
N VAL A 325 8.96 23.44 12.71
CA VAL A 325 8.01 22.31 12.78
C VAL A 325 8.19 21.53 14.09
N MET A 326 9.42 21.22 14.49
CA MET A 326 9.67 20.56 15.77
C MET A 326 9.26 21.42 16.98
N ALA A 327 9.36 22.76 16.87
CA ALA A 327 8.91 23.70 17.90
C ALA A 327 7.38 23.92 17.92
N MET A 328 6.66 23.60 16.84
CA MET A 328 5.18 23.53 16.85
C MET A 328 4.65 22.31 17.61
N GLY A 329 5.49 21.31 17.87
CA GLY A 329 5.19 20.14 18.68
C GLY A 329 4.00 19.34 18.15
N GLN A 330 2.97 19.19 18.99
CA GLN A 330 1.66 18.67 18.60
C GLN A 330 0.65 19.82 18.55
N GLY A 331 -0.26 19.77 17.58
CA GLY A 331 -1.23 20.81 17.30
C GLY A 331 -2.69 20.37 17.31
N TRP A 332 -3.58 21.36 17.36
CA TRP A 332 -5.03 21.18 17.38
C TRP A 332 -5.71 22.17 16.42
N ASN A 333 -6.73 21.74 15.68
CA ASN A 333 -7.52 22.61 14.80
C ASN A 333 -8.75 23.18 15.54
N LEU A 334 -8.96 24.48 15.41
CA LEU A 334 -10.19 25.17 15.79
C LEU A 334 -11.28 24.98 14.70
N GLY A 335 -11.54 23.74 14.30
CA GLY A 335 -12.43 23.39 13.19
C GLY A 335 -13.91 23.69 13.47
N ASN A 336 -14.70 23.75 12.41
CA ASN A 336 -16.12 24.14 12.35
C ASN A 336 -16.45 25.41 13.18
N SER A 337 -15.53 26.38 13.16
CA SER A 337 -15.60 27.67 13.86
C SER A 337 -15.48 28.82 12.84
N PHE A 338 -14.30 29.44 12.68
CA PHE A 338 -14.09 30.56 11.74
C PHE A 338 -14.16 30.13 10.26
N ASP A 339 -14.02 28.84 10.00
CA ASP A 339 -14.26 28.13 8.75
C ASP A 339 -15.74 27.88 8.44
N GLY A 340 -16.57 27.68 9.45
CA GLY A 340 -18.00 27.40 9.27
C GLY A 340 -18.77 28.61 8.72
N PHE A 341 -19.83 28.38 7.95
CA PHE A 341 -20.66 29.44 7.34
C PHE A 341 -22.08 28.98 7.02
N ASP A 342 -23.05 29.90 7.02
CA ASP A 342 -24.42 29.57 6.63
C ASP A 342 -24.50 29.31 5.11
N GLY A 343 -24.81 28.07 4.71
CA GLY A 343 -24.95 27.69 3.31
C GLY A 343 -26.20 28.26 2.60
N ASP A 344 -27.26 28.58 3.36
CA ASP A 344 -28.43 29.25 2.80
C ASP A 344 -28.16 30.76 2.64
N LEU A 345 -28.04 31.20 1.39
CA LEU A 345 -27.82 32.60 1.04
C LEU A 345 -28.99 33.53 1.40
N ASN A 346 -30.15 32.98 1.81
CA ASN A 346 -31.33 33.75 2.22
C ASN A 346 -31.36 34.09 3.72
N VAL A 347 -30.55 33.42 4.56
CA VAL A 347 -30.40 33.78 5.99
C VAL A 347 -29.20 34.69 6.21
N THR A 348 -29.17 35.42 7.33
CA THR A 348 -27.96 36.13 7.78
C THR A 348 -26.92 35.11 8.24
N ASP A 349 -25.68 35.25 7.77
CA ASP A 349 -24.55 34.43 8.22
C ASP A 349 -24.25 34.67 9.71
N LYS A 350 -24.01 33.60 10.46
CA LYS A 350 -23.76 33.67 11.91
C LYS A 350 -22.27 33.76 12.29
N GLY A 351 -21.36 33.84 11.31
CA GLY A 351 -19.92 33.78 11.59
C GLY A 351 -19.51 32.45 12.26
N GLU A 352 -18.72 32.55 13.31
CA GLU A 352 -18.03 31.43 13.98
C GLU A 352 -18.93 30.37 14.63
N ILE A 353 -20.25 30.61 14.71
CA ILE A 353 -21.24 29.67 15.26
C ILE A 353 -22.17 29.07 14.20
N ALA A 354 -21.92 29.31 12.91
CA ALA A 354 -22.82 28.90 11.83
C ALA A 354 -23.06 27.39 11.78
N TRP A 355 -22.05 26.59 12.13
CA TRP A 355 -22.08 25.11 12.16
C TRP A 355 -22.28 24.51 13.55
N GLY A 356 -22.77 25.31 14.52
CA GLY A 356 -23.28 24.81 15.80
C GLY A 356 -22.29 24.79 16.96
N ASN A 357 -20.99 25.03 16.70
CA ASN A 357 -20.04 25.34 17.78
C ASN A 357 -20.40 26.67 18.47
N PRO A 358 -20.05 26.83 19.76
CA PRO A 358 -20.23 28.09 20.48
C PRO A 358 -19.17 29.13 20.08
N VAL A 359 -19.42 30.40 20.43
CA VAL A 359 -18.45 31.50 20.28
C VAL A 359 -17.14 31.13 20.99
N VAL A 360 -16.01 31.35 20.33
CA VAL A 360 -14.68 30.94 20.85
C VAL A 360 -14.31 31.77 22.07
N THR A 361 -13.91 31.11 23.15
CA THR A 361 -13.53 31.72 24.43
C THR A 361 -12.02 31.69 24.63
N LYS A 362 -11.46 32.60 25.45
CA LYS A 362 -10.04 32.52 25.82
C LYS A 362 -9.76 31.28 26.66
N GLU A 363 -10.74 30.89 27.48
CA GLU A 363 -10.70 29.71 28.33
C GLU A 363 -10.61 28.40 27.51
N LEU A 364 -11.20 28.34 26.31
CA LEU A 364 -10.98 27.20 25.38
C LEU A 364 -9.54 27.13 24.88
N ILE A 365 -8.93 28.27 24.52
CA ILE A 365 -7.52 28.33 24.10
C ILE A 365 -6.59 27.91 25.24
N GLN A 366 -6.90 28.33 26.47
CA GLN A 366 -6.19 27.90 27.68
C GLN A 366 -6.38 26.41 27.96
N ALA A 367 -7.58 25.85 27.73
CA ALA A 367 -7.81 24.41 27.84
C ALA A 367 -7.02 23.61 26.79
N VAL A 368 -6.98 24.07 25.53
CA VAL A 368 -6.14 23.47 24.48
C VAL A 368 -4.66 23.47 24.91
N LYS A 369 -4.14 24.58 25.47
CA LYS A 369 -2.76 24.59 25.97
C LYS A 369 -2.55 23.70 27.21
N ALA A 370 -3.53 23.61 28.10
CA ALA A 370 -3.48 22.73 29.27
C ALA A 370 -3.46 21.24 28.91
N LYS A 371 -3.98 20.88 27.72
CA LYS A 371 -4.00 19.52 27.14
C LYS A 371 -2.70 19.13 26.42
N GLY A 372 -1.62 19.90 26.58
CA GLY A 372 -0.30 19.57 26.06
C GLY A 372 0.03 20.16 24.69
N TYR A 373 -0.95 20.55 23.87
CA TYR A 373 -0.71 21.11 22.54
C TYR A 373 0.22 22.32 22.55
N ASP A 374 1.19 22.38 21.63
CA ASP A 374 2.14 23.49 21.43
C ASP A 374 1.76 24.39 20.24
N SER A 375 0.85 23.94 19.38
CA SER A 375 0.35 24.71 18.25
C SER A 375 -1.17 24.63 18.08
N ILE A 376 -1.74 25.62 17.38
CA ILE A 376 -3.16 25.69 17.02
C ILE A 376 -3.32 26.17 15.57
N ARG A 377 -4.16 25.50 14.80
CA ARG A 377 -4.55 25.92 13.45
C ARG A 377 -5.94 26.53 13.54
N MET A 378 -6.10 27.74 13.00
CA MET A 378 -7.33 28.52 13.04
C MET A 378 -7.87 28.67 11.62
N PRO A 379 -8.57 27.65 11.09
CA PRO A 379 -9.08 27.71 9.73
C PRO A 379 -10.13 28.83 9.59
N MET A 380 -10.09 29.61 8.51
CA MET A 380 -11.01 30.73 8.29
C MET A 380 -11.60 30.75 6.87
N THR A 381 -12.93 30.86 6.79
CA THR A 381 -13.66 31.05 5.53
C THR A 381 -14.10 32.52 5.39
N ILE A 382 -13.63 33.18 4.33
CA ILE A 382 -13.89 34.59 3.99
C ILE A 382 -15.21 34.73 3.21
N HIS A 383 -15.68 33.68 2.53
CA HIS A 383 -16.99 33.65 1.88
C HIS A 383 -18.09 34.18 2.80
N ARG A 384 -18.98 35.03 2.26
CA ARG A 384 -19.98 35.86 2.97
C ARG A 384 -19.44 37.00 3.87
N ARG A 385 -18.17 37.00 4.30
CA ARG A 385 -17.56 38.02 5.18
C ARG A 385 -16.65 39.02 4.45
N TYR A 386 -17.05 39.46 3.26
CA TYR A 386 -16.36 40.53 2.52
C TYR A 386 -17.36 41.44 1.78
N SER A 387 -16.87 42.59 1.33
CA SER A 387 -17.59 43.55 0.48
C SER A 387 -16.83 43.82 -0.82
N GLU A 388 -17.55 44.00 -1.93
CA GLU A 388 -16.98 44.42 -3.22
C GLU A 388 -17.24 45.91 -3.44
N VAL A 389 -16.18 46.71 -3.52
CA VAL A 389 -16.24 48.17 -3.69
C VAL A 389 -15.32 48.58 -4.85
N ASN A 390 -15.91 48.93 -5.99
CA ASN A 390 -15.18 49.37 -7.20
C ASN A 390 -14.10 48.38 -7.71
N GLY A 391 -14.31 47.07 -7.53
CA GLY A 391 -13.32 46.04 -7.89
C GLY A 391 -12.24 45.79 -6.83
N SER A 392 -12.36 46.39 -5.64
CA SER A 392 -11.62 46.01 -4.44
C SER A 392 -12.49 45.11 -3.55
N TYR A 393 -11.92 44.01 -3.07
CA TYR A 393 -12.56 43.01 -2.23
C TYR A 393 -12.05 43.15 -0.79
N VAL A 394 -12.87 43.74 0.08
CA VAL A 394 -12.47 44.12 1.44
C VAL A 394 -13.14 43.18 2.44
N ILE A 395 -12.33 42.47 3.25
CA ILE A 395 -12.81 41.59 4.34
C ILE A 395 -13.57 42.44 5.36
N ASP A 396 -14.64 41.92 5.95
CA ASP A 396 -15.35 42.65 7.01
C ASP A 396 -14.41 42.92 8.19
N SER A 397 -14.27 44.19 8.58
CA SER A 397 -13.30 44.60 9.59
C SER A 397 -13.70 44.18 11.01
N THR A 398 -14.97 43.88 11.25
CA THR A 398 -15.46 43.32 12.53
C THR A 398 -15.07 41.85 12.62
N TRP A 399 -15.29 41.09 11.53
CA TRP A 399 -14.90 39.69 11.41
C TRP A 399 -13.38 39.50 11.54
N LEU A 400 -12.59 40.28 10.79
CA LEU A 400 -11.13 40.19 10.83
C LEU A 400 -10.56 40.60 12.20
N ALA A 401 -11.13 41.61 12.86
CA ALA A 401 -10.73 41.98 14.22
C ALA A 401 -11.07 40.89 15.25
N ARG A 402 -12.22 40.22 15.10
CA ARG A 402 -12.64 39.10 15.95
C ARG A 402 -11.78 37.84 15.76
N TYR A 403 -11.42 37.54 14.51
CA TYR A 403 -10.47 36.47 14.20
C TYR A 403 -9.08 36.76 14.80
N LYS A 404 -8.58 38.00 14.64
CA LYS A 404 -7.32 38.43 15.26
C LYS A 404 -7.36 38.37 16.79
N GLU A 405 -8.45 38.75 17.45
CA GLU A 405 -8.59 38.62 18.91
C GLU A 405 -8.31 37.19 19.42
N VAL A 406 -8.76 36.16 18.69
CA VAL A 406 -8.52 34.76 19.05
C VAL A 406 -7.09 34.31 18.72
N VAL A 407 -6.52 34.74 17.59
CA VAL A 407 -5.09 34.53 17.27
C VAL A 407 -4.20 35.11 18.37
N ASP A 408 -4.50 36.34 18.82
CA ASP A 408 -3.75 37.05 19.85
C ASP A 408 -3.83 36.30 21.19
N TRP A 409 -5.00 35.75 21.55
CA TRP A 409 -5.12 34.88 22.74
C TRP A 409 -4.23 33.64 22.67
N ALA A 410 -4.12 32.99 21.51
CA ALA A 410 -3.24 31.82 21.37
C ALA A 410 -1.75 32.19 21.42
N VAL A 411 -1.36 33.33 20.84
CA VAL A 411 -0.01 33.88 20.97
C VAL A 411 0.30 34.27 22.43
N GLU A 412 -0.66 34.83 23.17
CA GLU A 412 -0.53 35.16 24.60
C GLU A 412 -0.33 33.92 25.49
N GLU A 413 -1.03 32.81 25.21
CA GLU A 413 -0.85 31.53 25.90
C GLU A 413 0.38 30.74 25.41
N GLY A 414 1.18 31.31 24.50
CA GLY A 414 2.46 30.75 24.07
C GLY A 414 2.35 29.58 23.08
N LEU A 415 1.24 29.47 22.34
CA LEU A 415 1.10 28.55 21.21
C LEU A 415 1.84 29.08 19.97
N TYR A 416 2.16 28.18 19.04
CA TYR A 416 2.32 28.53 17.62
C TYR A 416 0.95 28.59 16.95
N VAL A 417 0.73 29.50 15.99
CA VAL A 417 -0.59 29.70 15.36
C VAL A 417 -0.48 29.63 13.85
N MET A 418 -1.21 28.70 13.22
CA MET A 418 -1.38 28.68 11.77
C MET A 418 -2.70 29.34 11.38
N ILE A 419 -2.62 30.37 10.53
CA ILE A 419 -3.79 31.02 9.90
C ILE A 419 -3.82 30.72 8.40
N ASN A 420 -5.02 30.68 7.80
CA ASN A 420 -5.19 30.30 6.40
C ASN A 420 -6.35 31.03 5.70
N ILE A 421 -6.56 30.64 4.44
CA ILE A 421 -7.84 30.77 3.73
C ILE A 421 -8.38 29.34 3.55
N HIS A 422 -9.59 29.07 4.03
CA HIS A 422 -10.10 27.70 4.21
C HIS A 422 -11.06 27.24 3.08
N HIS A 423 -12.36 27.05 3.36
CA HIS A 423 -13.31 26.47 2.39
C HIS A 423 -13.55 27.33 1.14
N ASP A 424 -13.07 28.58 1.12
CA ASP A 424 -12.98 29.41 -0.08
C ASP A 424 -12.33 28.66 -1.27
N SER A 425 -11.46 27.67 -1.01
CA SER A 425 -10.90 26.75 -1.99
C SER A 425 -11.96 26.11 -2.89
N TRP A 426 -12.93 25.41 -2.31
CA TRP A 426 -14.01 24.75 -3.04
C TRP A 426 -15.25 25.63 -3.23
N ILE A 427 -15.47 26.66 -2.41
CA ILE A 427 -16.65 27.54 -2.57
C ILE A 427 -16.53 28.40 -3.85
N TRP A 428 -15.34 28.94 -4.15
CA TRP A 428 -15.17 29.81 -5.32
C TRP A 428 -13.81 29.69 -6.04
N LEU A 429 -12.71 29.42 -5.34
CA LEU A 429 -11.37 29.45 -5.95
C LEU A 429 -11.18 28.33 -6.99
N GLN A 430 -11.81 27.17 -6.80
CA GLN A 430 -11.75 26.03 -7.74
C GLN A 430 -12.20 26.35 -9.17
N TYR A 431 -13.03 27.39 -9.34
CA TYR A 431 -13.55 27.83 -10.63
C TYR A 431 -12.60 28.79 -11.36
N TRP A 432 -11.45 29.13 -10.78
CA TRP A 432 -10.47 29.99 -11.43
C TRP A 432 -10.01 29.42 -12.77
N ASP A 433 -10.09 30.22 -13.83
CA ASP A 433 -9.80 29.80 -15.21
C ASP A 433 -8.30 29.68 -15.52
N GLY A 434 -7.44 30.26 -14.69
CA GLY A 434 -5.99 30.39 -14.91
C GLY A 434 -5.55 31.80 -15.33
N ASN A 435 -6.48 32.74 -15.51
CA ASN A 435 -6.17 34.12 -15.87
C ASN A 435 -6.07 35.02 -14.61
N ASN A 436 -4.96 35.72 -14.44
CA ASN A 436 -4.72 36.57 -13.26
C ASN A 436 -5.60 37.84 -13.19
N THR A 437 -6.39 38.14 -14.22
CA THR A 437 -7.42 39.20 -14.17
C THR A 437 -8.81 38.70 -13.75
N SER A 438 -8.99 37.40 -13.57
CA SER A 438 -10.28 36.80 -13.20
C SER A 438 -10.62 37.04 -11.74
N LYS A 439 -11.92 37.05 -11.40
CA LYS A 439 -12.43 37.51 -10.10
C LYS A 439 -11.82 36.72 -8.94
N GLU A 440 -11.64 35.42 -9.12
CA GLU A 440 -11.17 34.46 -8.13
C GLU A 440 -9.72 34.80 -7.72
N TYR A 441 -8.82 34.94 -8.69
CA TYR A 441 -7.42 35.32 -8.43
C TYR A 441 -7.31 36.73 -7.81
N VAL A 442 -8.14 37.67 -8.25
CA VAL A 442 -8.15 39.04 -7.70
C VAL A 442 -8.69 39.06 -6.25
N MET A 443 -9.72 38.28 -5.93
CA MET A 443 -10.19 38.10 -4.55
C MET A 443 -9.11 37.48 -3.67
N TYR A 444 -8.55 36.34 -4.09
CA TYR A 444 -7.52 35.61 -3.35
C TYR A 444 -6.30 36.49 -3.03
N THR A 445 -5.77 37.19 -4.02
CA THR A 445 -4.59 38.06 -3.82
C THR A 445 -4.89 39.29 -2.97
N GLN A 446 -6.09 39.87 -3.05
CA GLN A 446 -6.47 41.01 -2.19
C GLN A 446 -6.79 40.58 -0.75
N PHE A 447 -7.34 39.38 -0.54
CA PHE A 447 -7.52 38.81 0.80
C PHE A 447 -6.16 38.54 1.46
N TRP A 448 -5.21 37.93 0.74
CA TRP A 448 -3.84 37.75 1.26
C TRP A 448 -3.13 39.07 1.55
N GLN A 449 -3.37 40.14 0.80
CA GLN A 449 -2.83 41.47 1.11
C GLN A 449 -3.35 42.00 2.47
N GLN A 450 -4.63 41.78 2.75
CA GLN A 450 -5.26 42.20 4.02
C GLN A 450 -4.82 41.35 5.20
N LEU A 451 -4.73 40.02 5.03
CA LEU A 451 -4.22 39.11 6.07
C LEU A 451 -2.75 39.40 6.39
N ALA A 452 -1.91 39.54 5.36
CA ALA A 452 -0.49 39.85 5.54
C ALA A 452 -0.27 41.20 6.26
N ASP A 453 -1.02 42.25 5.95
CA ASP A 453 -0.89 43.54 6.65
C ASP A 453 -1.49 43.50 8.07
N CYS A 454 -2.57 42.74 8.29
CA CYS A 454 -3.21 42.59 9.61
C CYS A 454 -2.33 41.84 10.62
N PHE A 455 -1.65 40.77 10.18
CA PHE A 455 -0.77 39.93 11.01
C PHE A 455 0.73 40.22 10.82
N LYS A 456 1.05 41.42 10.31
CA LYS A 456 2.39 41.85 9.90
C LYS A 456 3.42 41.92 11.02
N ASP A 457 2.98 42.40 12.17
CA ASP A 457 3.82 42.68 13.33
C ASP A 457 3.72 41.56 14.40
N GLU A 458 2.95 40.50 14.13
CA GLU A 458 2.90 39.31 14.99
C GLU A 458 4.26 38.63 15.12
N PRO A 459 4.53 37.96 16.26
CA PRO A 459 5.78 37.23 16.45
C PRO A 459 5.91 36.08 15.45
N ASP A 460 7.13 35.55 15.34
CA ASP A 460 7.47 34.49 14.39
C ASP A 460 6.61 33.22 14.57
N ARG A 461 6.07 33.00 15.78
CA ARG A 461 5.12 31.91 16.13
C ARG A 461 3.86 31.83 15.28
N VAL A 462 3.48 32.91 14.58
CA VAL A 462 2.34 32.90 13.64
C VAL A 462 2.84 32.54 12.25
N CYS A 463 2.34 31.46 11.65
CA CYS A 463 2.64 31.05 10.27
C CYS A 463 1.40 31.13 9.36
N PHE A 464 1.62 31.28 8.05
CA PHE A 464 0.57 31.51 7.06
C PHE A 464 0.46 30.31 6.10
N GLU A 465 -0.65 29.58 6.13
CA GLU A 465 -0.97 28.51 5.16
C GLU A 465 -1.73 29.10 3.97
N THR A 466 -1.20 28.92 2.76
CA THR A 466 -1.66 29.64 1.55
C THR A 466 -3.11 29.36 1.17
N ILE A 467 -3.58 28.11 1.27
CA ILE A 467 -4.94 27.67 0.93
C ILE A 467 -5.21 26.28 1.50
N ASN A 468 -6.42 26.02 1.99
CA ASN A 468 -6.84 24.68 2.43
C ASN A 468 -7.29 23.80 1.26
N GLU A 469 -6.93 22.51 1.28
CA GLU A 469 -7.43 21.45 0.37
C GLU A 469 -7.70 21.93 -1.08
N PRO A 470 -6.66 22.39 -1.80
CA PRO A 470 -6.83 23.04 -3.09
C PRO A 470 -7.32 22.07 -4.15
N VAL A 471 -8.58 22.26 -4.58
CA VAL A 471 -9.22 21.65 -5.75
C VAL A 471 -9.29 22.64 -6.90
N PHE A 472 -9.05 22.20 -8.14
CA PHE A 472 -9.25 23.00 -9.35
C PHE A 472 -9.79 22.15 -10.51
N THR A 473 -10.54 22.77 -11.43
CA THR A 473 -10.89 22.14 -12.72
C THR A 473 -9.86 22.50 -13.79
N ASP A 474 -9.38 21.52 -14.55
CA ASP A 474 -8.50 21.72 -15.72
C ASP A 474 -9.18 22.63 -16.77
N THR A 475 -8.44 23.61 -17.31
CA THR A 475 -8.90 24.46 -18.43
C THR A 475 -8.27 24.10 -19.78
N GLY A 476 -7.48 23.02 -19.83
CA GLY A 476 -6.79 22.53 -21.04
C GLY A 476 -5.60 23.39 -21.48
N SER A 477 -5.52 24.65 -21.05
CA SER A 477 -4.33 25.52 -21.10
C SER A 477 -3.48 25.47 -19.83
N MET A 478 -4.08 25.05 -18.71
CA MET A 478 -3.44 24.80 -17.42
C MET A 478 -4.12 23.59 -16.77
N THR A 479 -3.34 22.74 -16.11
CA THR A 479 -3.80 21.68 -15.22
C THR A 479 -4.17 22.23 -13.85
N ALA A 480 -4.85 21.42 -13.04
CA ALA A 480 -5.14 21.72 -11.64
C ALA A 480 -3.87 21.95 -10.80
N GLN A 481 -2.75 21.27 -11.11
CA GLN A 481 -1.46 21.49 -10.45
C GLN A 481 -0.84 22.84 -10.84
N ASP A 482 -0.80 23.18 -12.14
CA ASP A 482 -0.30 24.49 -12.61
C ASP A 482 -1.04 25.66 -11.93
N LYS A 483 -2.33 25.47 -11.65
CA LYS A 483 -3.17 26.45 -10.93
C LYS A 483 -2.80 26.55 -9.46
N LEU A 484 -2.60 25.43 -8.76
CA LEU A 484 -2.12 25.46 -7.38
C LEU A 484 -0.75 26.14 -7.28
N ASP A 485 0.19 25.78 -8.15
CA ASP A 485 1.55 26.33 -8.10
C ASP A 485 1.52 27.87 -8.32
N ALA A 486 0.68 28.34 -9.24
CA ALA A 486 0.44 29.77 -9.46
C ALA A 486 -0.24 30.47 -8.27
N ILE A 487 -1.13 29.79 -7.55
CA ILE A 487 -1.84 30.31 -6.36
C ILE A 487 -0.92 30.38 -5.14
N ASN A 488 -0.14 29.32 -4.88
CA ASN A 488 0.92 29.31 -3.86
C ASN A 488 1.95 30.42 -4.12
N LEU A 489 2.39 30.57 -5.38
CA LEU A 489 3.29 31.65 -5.80
C LEU A 489 2.66 33.05 -5.63
N ALA A 490 1.35 33.19 -5.87
CA ALA A 490 0.64 34.46 -5.69
C ALA A 490 0.60 34.89 -4.21
N ALA A 491 0.23 33.98 -3.31
CA ALA A 491 0.25 34.24 -1.86
C ALA A 491 1.68 34.51 -1.36
N TYR A 492 2.66 33.70 -1.75
CA TYR A 492 4.08 33.89 -1.41
C TYR A 492 4.58 35.30 -1.74
N ASN A 493 4.35 35.77 -2.97
CA ASN A 493 4.77 37.11 -3.40
C ASN A 493 4.06 38.23 -2.63
N VAL A 494 2.77 38.06 -2.31
CA VAL A 494 2.02 39.02 -1.48
C VAL A 494 2.58 39.08 -0.06
N ILE A 495 2.81 37.93 0.58
CA ILE A 495 3.32 37.85 1.96
C ILE A 495 4.72 38.47 2.03
N ARG A 496 5.66 38.03 1.17
CA ARG A 496 7.05 38.53 1.18
C ARG A 496 7.19 40.00 0.76
N SER A 497 6.26 40.55 -0.02
CA SER A 497 6.28 41.99 -0.38
C SER A 497 5.65 42.92 0.66
N SER A 498 4.92 42.38 1.66
CA SER A 498 4.23 43.18 2.69
C SER A 498 5.17 43.83 3.72
N GLY A 499 6.36 43.25 3.96
CA GLY A 499 7.34 43.72 4.94
C GLY A 499 7.03 43.34 6.40
N GLY A 500 7.75 43.90 7.36
CA GLY A 500 7.63 43.53 8.78
C GLY A 500 8.18 42.13 9.07
N SER A 501 7.56 41.39 9.99
CA SER A 501 7.91 39.99 10.28
C SER A 501 7.69 39.07 9.07
N ASN A 502 6.78 39.43 8.16
CA ASN A 502 6.43 38.64 6.97
C ASN A 502 7.60 38.48 5.96
N ASN A 503 8.68 39.26 6.09
CA ASN A 503 9.93 39.04 5.37
C ASN A 503 10.53 37.65 5.65
N THR A 504 10.34 37.12 6.86
CA THR A 504 11.00 35.92 7.39
C THR A 504 10.04 34.94 8.07
N ARG A 505 8.73 35.27 8.11
CA ARG A 505 7.66 34.42 8.66
C ARG A 505 7.54 33.12 7.86
N MET A 506 7.28 32.00 8.54
CA MET A 506 7.00 30.72 7.88
C MET A 506 5.75 30.79 7.00
N ILE A 507 5.88 30.35 5.76
CA ILE A 507 4.77 30.13 4.82
C ILE A 507 4.60 28.62 4.65
N VAL A 508 3.41 28.14 4.94
CA VAL A 508 3.01 26.74 4.81
C VAL A 508 2.30 26.59 3.45
N MET A 509 2.72 25.63 2.64
CA MET A 509 2.19 25.41 1.29
C MET A 509 1.63 23.98 1.17
N PRO A 510 0.39 23.80 0.69
CA PRO A 510 -0.22 22.49 0.54
C PRO A 510 0.26 21.80 -0.75
N THR A 511 0.27 20.46 -0.73
CA THR A 511 0.24 19.67 -1.96
C THR A 511 -1.16 19.75 -2.62
N TYR A 512 -1.31 19.28 -3.86
CA TYR A 512 -2.62 19.26 -4.50
C TYR A 512 -3.59 18.34 -3.75
N VAL A 513 -4.80 18.87 -3.44
CA VAL A 513 -5.77 18.29 -2.50
C VAL A 513 -5.13 17.74 -1.20
N THR A 514 -4.11 18.44 -0.70
CA THR A 514 -3.31 18.11 0.51
C THR A 514 -2.86 16.64 0.59
N ASN A 515 -2.75 15.95 -0.56
CA ASN A 515 -2.50 14.52 -0.65
C ASN A 515 -0.99 14.21 -0.66
N HIS A 516 -0.57 13.20 0.11
CA HIS A 516 0.83 12.78 0.24
C HIS A 516 1.47 12.34 -1.09
N THR A 517 0.70 11.76 -2.02
CA THR A 517 1.19 11.36 -3.36
C THR A 517 1.44 12.53 -4.32
N LYS A 518 1.28 13.78 -3.85
CA LYS A 518 1.41 15.02 -4.66
C LYS A 518 2.56 15.92 -4.16
N GLY A 519 3.56 15.31 -3.52
CA GLY A 519 4.71 16.02 -2.96
C GLY A 519 5.68 16.60 -3.99
N GLU A 520 6.01 15.88 -5.07
CA GLU A 520 7.03 16.30 -6.05
C GLU A 520 6.79 17.70 -6.66
N PRO A 521 5.58 18.06 -7.15
CA PRO A 521 5.35 19.40 -7.70
C PRO A 521 5.59 20.51 -6.67
N LEU A 522 5.10 20.31 -5.43
CA LEU A 522 5.30 21.26 -4.33
C LEU A 522 6.79 21.40 -3.97
N TYR A 523 7.52 20.28 -3.86
CA TYR A 523 8.96 20.28 -3.60
C TYR A 523 9.73 21.08 -4.66
N ASN A 524 9.40 20.89 -5.93
CA ASN A 524 10.01 21.61 -7.05
C ASN A 524 9.69 23.12 -6.97
N LEU A 525 8.46 23.50 -6.64
CA LEU A 525 8.07 24.90 -6.42
C LEU A 525 8.86 25.52 -5.27
N MET A 526 8.84 24.92 -4.07
CA MET A 526 9.55 25.42 -2.88
C MET A 526 11.05 25.58 -3.13
N THR A 527 11.67 24.58 -3.75
CA THR A 527 13.10 24.61 -4.14
C THR A 527 13.39 25.76 -5.12
N SER A 528 12.50 26.03 -6.07
CA SER A 528 12.67 27.13 -7.04
C SER A 528 12.60 28.53 -6.43
N LEU A 529 11.96 28.68 -5.26
CA LEU A 529 11.84 29.96 -4.54
C LEU A 529 13.11 30.31 -3.76
N ASN A 530 13.93 29.32 -3.38
CA ASN A 530 15.16 29.49 -2.59
C ASN A 530 14.91 30.31 -1.30
N ASP A 531 13.90 29.92 -0.52
CA ASP A 531 13.56 30.51 0.78
C ASP A 531 13.56 29.41 1.85
N GLU A 532 14.35 29.61 2.90
CA GLU A 532 14.47 28.69 4.05
C GLU A 532 13.21 28.66 4.95
N ASN A 533 12.26 29.56 4.68
CA ASN A 533 11.09 29.83 5.52
C ASN A 533 9.80 29.25 4.91
N LEU A 534 9.92 28.10 4.26
CA LEU A 534 8.86 27.36 3.61
C LEU A 534 8.66 26.00 4.27
N ILE A 535 7.41 25.65 4.53
CA ILE A 535 6.96 24.40 5.16
C ILE A 535 5.97 23.72 4.22
N ALA A 536 6.04 22.40 4.07
CA ALA A 536 5.06 21.63 3.30
C ALA A 536 3.90 21.20 4.22
N THR A 537 2.66 21.21 3.70
CA THR A 537 1.51 20.60 4.40
C THR A 537 0.78 19.56 3.56
N ILE A 538 0.35 18.50 4.24
CA ILE A 538 -0.59 17.48 3.77
C ILE A 538 -1.69 17.30 4.81
N HIS A 539 -2.78 16.61 4.47
CA HIS A 539 -3.77 16.10 5.41
C HIS A 539 -3.71 14.56 5.39
N TYR A 540 -4.01 13.91 6.50
CA TYR A 540 -4.03 12.46 6.57
C TYR A 540 -5.10 11.93 7.52
N TYR A 541 -6.19 11.41 6.96
CA TYR A 541 -7.31 10.86 7.72
C TYR A 541 -7.37 9.32 7.69
N SER A 542 -6.23 8.63 7.64
CA SER A 542 -6.12 7.17 7.45
C SER A 542 -6.64 6.68 6.08
N GLU A 543 -6.60 5.37 5.84
CA GLU A 543 -7.23 4.76 4.66
C GLU A 543 -8.76 4.84 4.75
N TRP A 544 -9.38 5.25 3.65
CA TRP A 544 -10.79 5.59 3.56
C TRP A 544 -11.74 4.46 3.98
N CYS A 545 -11.41 3.21 3.65
CA CYS A 545 -12.24 2.04 3.99
C CYS A 545 -12.43 1.82 5.50
N PHE A 546 -11.40 2.12 6.29
CA PHE A 546 -11.42 2.13 7.76
C PHE A 546 -11.95 3.48 8.28
N SER A 547 -11.41 4.58 7.75
CA SER A 547 -11.71 5.96 8.19
C SER A 547 -13.18 6.35 8.12
N LYS A 548 -13.94 5.89 7.11
CA LYS A 548 -15.40 6.10 6.99
C LYS A 548 -16.24 4.87 7.38
N ASN A 549 -15.61 3.81 7.89
CA ASN A 549 -16.19 2.47 8.09
C ASN A 549 -17.05 2.00 6.90
N LEU A 550 -16.38 1.43 5.90
CA LEU A 550 -16.97 0.65 4.81
C LEU A 550 -16.83 -0.86 5.10
N GLY A 551 -17.09 -1.26 6.35
CA GLY A 551 -17.02 -2.66 6.80
C GLY A 551 -15.60 -3.25 6.90
N THR A 552 -14.57 -2.44 6.67
CA THR A 552 -13.24 -2.61 7.27
C THR A 552 -13.27 -1.85 8.59
N THR A 553 -13.00 -2.54 9.70
CA THR A 553 -13.32 -2.08 11.06
C THR A 553 -12.14 -2.07 12.02
N GLY A 554 -11.18 -2.99 11.83
CA GLY A 554 -9.87 -2.90 12.49
C GLY A 554 -8.91 -1.94 11.78
N PHE A 555 -8.04 -1.28 12.53
CA PHE A 555 -6.91 -0.52 11.99
C PHE A 555 -5.89 -1.47 11.34
N ASP A 556 -5.71 -2.64 11.94
CA ASP A 556 -4.94 -3.79 11.44
C ASP A 556 -5.83 -4.81 10.66
N GLU A 557 -7.05 -4.43 10.23
CA GLU A 557 -7.88 -5.28 9.37
C GLU A 557 -7.53 -5.09 7.88
N GLY A 558 -7.36 -6.21 7.17
CA GLY A 558 -7.06 -6.23 5.74
C GLY A 558 -8.14 -5.56 4.90
N ILE A 559 -7.75 -4.51 4.17
CA ILE A 559 -8.67 -3.56 3.51
C ILE A 559 -9.49 -4.26 2.43
N ASN A 560 -10.82 -4.18 2.54
CA ASN A 560 -11.79 -4.89 1.69
C ASN A 560 -11.58 -6.43 1.62
N GLY A 561 -10.88 -7.03 2.58
CA GLY A 561 -10.51 -8.45 2.57
C GLY A 561 -9.23 -8.77 1.77
N GLY A 562 -8.41 -7.76 1.46
CA GLY A 562 -7.01 -7.94 1.04
C GLY A 562 -6.08 -8.22 2.24
N GLU A 563 -4.77 -8.20 1.98
CA GLU A 563 -3.73 -8.38 3.01
C GLU A 563 -3.22 -7.03 3.57
N GLU A 564 -3.22 -5.97 2.75
CA GLU A 564 -2.79 -4.61 3.11
C GLU A 564 -3.71 -3.99 4.17
N THR A 565 -3.12 -3.35 5.18
CA THR A 565 -3.80 -2.73 6.33
C THR A 565 -3.72 -1.21 6.33
N SER A 566 -4.56 -0.57 7.13
CA SER A 566 -4.54 0.90 7.29
C SER A 566 -3.25 1.40 7.95
N ARG A 567 -2.59 0.57 8.77
CA ARG A 567 -1.29 0.87 9.39
C ARG A 567 -0.16 0.93 8.35
N GLU A 568 -0.11 -0.02 7.42
CA GLU A 568 0.91 -0.06 6.36
C GLU A 568 0.76 1.09 5.35
N LEU A 569 -0.48 1.52 5.10
CA LEU A 569 -0.74 2.73 4.30
C LEU A 569 -0.36 4.02 5.05
N ALA A 570 -0.37 4.04 6.38
CA ALA A 570 0.21 5.14 7.15
C ALA A 570 1.75 5.15 7.05
N ASP A 571 2.42 4.00 7.23
CA ASP A 571 3.87 3.90 6.97
C ASP A 571 4.26 4.34 5.56
N THR A 572 3.46 3.97 4.57
CA THR A 572 3.65 4.38 3.16
C THR A 572 3.51 5.90 3.01
N ALA A 573 2.45 6.51 3.54
CA ALA A 573 2.22 7.95 3.44
C ALA A 573 3.32 8.78 4.13
N PHE A 574 3.73 8.40 5.34
CA PHE A 574 4.80 9.07 6.07
C PHE A 574 6.18 8.87 5.42
N THR A 575 6.45 7.69 4.87
CA THR A 575 7.69 7.44 4.10
C THR A 575 7.76 8.30 2.84
N MET A 576 6.64 8.50 2.14
CA MET A 576 6.59 9.40 0.96
C MET A 576 6.91 10.85 1.32
N ILE A 577 6.26 11.43 2.35
CA ILE A 577 6.53 12.82 2.73
C ILE A 577 7.93 13.02 3.32
N TYR A 578 8.46 12.05 4.07
CA TYR A 578 9.83 12.10 4.58
C TYR A 578 10.85 12.13 3.43
N ASN A 579 10.76 11.17 2.50
CA ASN A 579 11.66 11.08 1.35
C ASN A 579 11.58 12.30 0.43
N GLN A 580 10.40 12.92 0.33
CA GLN A 580 10.19 14.09 -0.52
C GLN A 580 10.64 15.40 0.13
N PHE A 581 10.38 15.61 1.42
CA PHE A 581 10.54 16.90 2.09
C PHE A 581 11.55 16.85 3.25
N THR A 582 11.28 16.04 4.28
CA THR A 582 12.09 16.05 5.52
C THR A 582 13.55 15.67 5.24
N ALA A 583 13.79 14.62 4.46
CA ALA A 583 15.14 14.19 4.05
C ALA A 583 15.89 15.26 3.22
N ASN A 584 15.15 16.16 2.56
CA ASN A 584 15.69 17.26 1.76
C ASN A 584 15.72 18.61 2.51
N GLY A 585 15.53 18.60 3.84
CA GLY A 585 15.64 19.80 4.67
C GLY A 585 14.40 20.70 4.67
N ILE A 586 13.23 20.19 4.30
CA ILE A 586 11.95 20.93 4.36
C ILE A 586 11.11 20.37 5.51
N GLY A 587 10.74 21.21 6.47
CA GLY A 587 9.80 20.85 7.53
C GLY A 587 8.40 20.52 6.98
N VAL A 588 7.75 19.51 7.57
CA VAL A 588 6.42 19.04 7.17
C VAL A 588 5.44 19.14 8.34
N ILE A 589 4.23 19.64 8.06
CA ILE A 589 3.09 19.58 8.97
C ILE A 589 2.02 18.68 8.34
N ILE A 590 1.36 17.86 9.14
CA ILE A 590 0.05 17.30 8.77
C ILE A 590 -1.00 18.26 9.33
N GLY A 591 -1.50 19.16 8.49
CA GLY A 591 -2.37 20.28 8.89
C GLY A 591 -3.72 19.83 9.44
N GLU A 592 -4.17 18.64 9.06
CA GLU A 592 -5.35 17.96 9.59
C GLU A 592 -5.13 16.44 9.61
N TRP A 593 -5.43 15.80 10.74
CA TRP A 593 -5.51 14.35 10.87
C TRP A 593 -6.60 13.92 11.86
N GLY A 594 -7.01 12.65 11.77
CA GLY A 594 -8.06 12.02 12.56
C GLY A 594 -8.74 10.91 11.75
N LEU A 595 -9.96 10.51 12.10
CA LEU A 595 -10.79 9.62 11.27
C LEU A 595 -12.04 10.35 10.76
N LEU A 596 -12.38 10.17 9.48
CA LEU A 596 -13.53 10.83 8.86
C LEU A 596 -14.88 10.37 9.42
N GLY A 597 -14.92 9.25 10.15
CA GLY A 597 -16.08 8.78 10.90
C GLY A 597 -16.51 9.73 12.02
N ALA A 598 -15.63 10.60 12.50
CA ALA A 598 -15.97 11.65 13.46
C ALA A 598 -17.05 12.63 12.94
N ASP A 599 -17.10 12.89 11.62
CA ASP A 599 -18.19 13.65 10.99
C ASP A 599 -19.50 12.86 10.90
N SER A 600 -19.40 11.53 10.83
CA SER A 600 -20.54 10.60 10.74
C SER A 600 -21.15 10.28 12.13
N GLY A 601 -20.38 10.48 13.20
CA GLY A 601 -20.79 10.35 14.61
C GLY A 601 -19.93 9.34 15.38
N ALA A 602 -19.92 9.46 16.72
CA ALA A 602 -19.06 8.69 17.64
C ALA A 602 -19.29 7.16 17.68
N GLU A 603 -20.26 6.64 16.91
CA GLU A 603 -20.52 5.21 16.75
C GLU A 603 -20.03 4.68 15.38
N CYS A 604 -19.31 5.50 14.59
CA CYS A 604 -18.89 5.15 13.23
C CYS A 604 -17.70 4.18 13.20
N ASN A 605 -16.69 4.43 14.04
CA ASN A 605 -15.51 3.58 14.21
C ASN A 605 -15.62 2.73 15.48
N GLU A 606 -14.85 1.65 15.55
CA GLU A 606 -14.63 0.92 16.80
C GLU A 606 -13.62 1.71 17.65
N ILE A 607 -13.91 1.86 18.96
CA ILE A 607 -13.17 2.80 19.82
C ILE A 607 -11.75 2.32 20.07
N GLY A 608 -11.55 1.06 20.46
CA GLY A 608 -10.23 0.44 20.60
C GLY A 608 -9.36 0.55 19.35
N GLU A 609 -9.97 0.49 18.16
CA GLU A 609 -9.27 0.65 16.88
C GLU A 609 -8.95 2.13 16.55
N GLU A 610 -9.79 3.09 16.94
CA GLU A 610 -9.45 4.53 16.94
C GLU A 610 -8.30 4.82 17.92
N LEU A 611 -8.31 4.24 19.13
CA LEU A 611 -7.23 4.37 20.11
C LEU A 611 -5.88 3.83 19.58
N LYS A 612 -5.90 2.71 18.84
CA LYS A 612 -4.70 2.13 18.20
C LYS A 612 -4.17 2.99 17.05
N TYR A 613 -5.05 3.71 16.35
CA TYR A 613 -4.68 4.67 15.33
C TYR A 613 -4.06 5.93 15.96
N ASP A 614 -4.68 6.49 17.00
CA ASP A 614 -4.22 7.71 17.67
C ASP A 614 -2.85 7.56 18.38
N ASP A 615 -2.58 6.40 18.99
CA ASP A 615 -1.25 6.02 19.48
C ASP A 615 -0.22 5.98 18.34
N TYR A 616 -0.58 5.32 17.23
CA TYR A 616 0.35 5.08 16.13
C TYR A 616 0.69 6.35 15.34
N MET A 617 -0.29 7.24 15.15
CA MET A 617 -0.11 8.53 14.50
C MET A 617 0.89 9.39 15.29
N GLY A 618 0.75 9.45 16.63
CA GLY A 618 1.71 10.14 17.49
C GLY A 618 3.15 9.60 17.39
N GLU A 619 3.30 8.28 17.22
CA GLU A 619 4.60 7.64 17.04
C GLU A 619 5.24 7.92 15.69
N ILE A 620 4.50 7.69 14.61
CA ILE A 620 5.05 7.80 13.26
C ILE A 620 5.40 9.27 12.93
N ALA A 621 4.67 10.23 13.52
CA ALA A 621 5.02 11.64 13.50
C ALA A 621 6.37 11.94 14.17
N ARG A 622 6.62 11.40 15.38
CA ARG A 622 7.94 11.51 16.05
C ARG A 622 9.05 10.89 15.21
N LYS A 623 8.83 9.67 14.71
CA LYS A 623 9.78 8.89 13.88
C LYS A 623 10.27 9.68 12.65
N TYR A 624 9.40 10.47 12.01
CA TYR A 624 9.72 11.21 10.78
C TYR A 624 9.86 12.73 10.96
N GLY A 625 9.83 13.26 12.20
CA GLY A 625 10.03 14.68 12.48
C GLY A 625 8.91 15.59 11.95
N VAL A 626 7.65 15.17 12.13
CA VAL A 626 6.46 15.82 11.56
C VAL A 626 5.56 16.36 12.66
N CYS A 627 5.12 17.61 12.55
CA CYS A 627 4.08 18.18 13.42
C CYS A 627 2.71 17.68 12.96
N LEU A 628 1.92 17.05 13.83
CA LEU A 628 0.51 16.75 13.54
C LEU A 628 -0.41 17.82 14.10
N MET A 629 -1.51 18.12 13.41
CA MET A 629 -2.54 19.02 13.91
C MET A 629 -3.92 18.33 13.88
N ALA A 630 -4.41 17.88 15.03
CA ALA A 630 -5.63 17.08 15.14
C ALA A 630 -6.87 17.85 14.65
N TRP A 631 -7.76 17.22 13.88
CA TRP A 631 -9.00 17.82 13.40
C TRP A 631 -10.12 17.70 14.44
N ASP A 632 -10.26 18.71 15.30
CA ASP A 632 -11.39 18.85 16.20
C ASP A 632 -12.46 19.73 15.53
N ASN A 633 -13.52 19.09 15.03
CA ASN A 633 -14.67 19.76 14.42
C ASN A 633 -15.71 20.26 15.48
N GLY A 634 -15.35 20.17 16.77
CA GLY A 634 -16.27 20.09 17.91
C GLY A 634 -16.50 18.64 18.38
N SER A 635 -15.90 17.65 17.72
CA SER A 635 -15.99 16.21 17.99
C SER A 635 -15.34 15.79 19.30
N TYR A 636 -14.15 16.30 19.61
CA TYR A 636 -13.32 15.83 20.72
C TYR A 636 -13.48 16.69 21.98
N ILE A 637 -13.13 17.98 21.97
CA ILE A 637 -13.31 18.86 23.13
C ILE A 637 -14.78 19.28 23.27
N ASN A 638 -15.36 19.10 24.45
CA ASN A 638 -16.71 19.62 24.74
C ASN A 638 -16.68 21.14 24.96
N ARG A 639 -16.74 21.90 23.86
CA ARG A 639 -16.77 23.37 23.85
C ARG A 639 -17.99 23.97 24.59
N THR A 640 -18.99 23.16 24.96
CA THR A 640 -20.15 23.61 25.77
C THR A 640 -19.95 23.45 27.27
N ASP A 641 -18.97 22.66 27.73
CA ASP A 641 -18.50 22.68 29.11
C ASP A 641 -17.50 23.83 29.30
N THR A 642 -18.05 25.02 29.54
CA THR A 642 -17.25 26.25 29.74
C THR A 642 -16.52 26.32 31.07
N VAL A 643 -16.54 25.24 31.88
CA VAL A 643 -15.83 25.15 33.17
C VAL A 643 -14.58 24.29 33.04
N ASN A 644 -14.69 23.11 32.42
CA ASN A 644 -13.57 22.14 32.34
C ASN A 644 -13.06 21.90 30.91
N TYR A 645 -13.85 22.23 29.88
CA TYR A 645 -13.58 21.84 28.48
C TYR A 645 -13.16 20.37 28.34
N ALA A 646 -13.90 19.50 29.03
CA ALA A 646 -13.62 18.08 29.09
C ALA A 646 -13.69 17.42 27.70
N TRP A 647 -12.96 16.31 27.53
CA TRP A 647 -13.13 15.45 26.36
C TRP A 647 -14.54 14.85 26.33
N LYS A 648 -15.15 14.76 25.13
CA LYS A 648 -16.46 14.12 24.92
C LYS A 648 -16.40 12.61 25.09
N ASN A 649 -15.33 11.98 24.63
CA ASN A 649 -14.94 10.63 24.99
C ASN A 649 -13.60 10.70 25.74
N LEU A 650 -13.57 10.22 26.99
CA LEU A 650 -12.41 10.38 27.86
C LEU A 650 -11.22 9.55 27.38
N VAL A 651 -11.42 8.28 27.00
CA VAL A 651 -10.32 7.39 26.64
C VAL A 651 -9.62 7.81 25.34
N ILE A 652 -10.36 8.33 24.36
CA ILE A 652 -9.78 8.94 23.14
C ILE A 652 -8.95 10.16 23.54
N GLY A 653 -9.49 11.02 24.39
CA GLY A 653 -8.77 12.20 24.86
C GLY A 653 -7.49 11.90 25.66
N GLU A 654 -7.53 10.91 26.53
CA GLU A 654 -6.36 10.45 27.30
C GLU A 654 -5.33 9.75 26.40
N MET A 655 -5.77 9.03 25.36
CA MET A 655 -4.89 8.47 24.34
C MET A 655 -4.23 9.55 23.48
N LEU A 656 -4.97 10.57 23.05
CA LEU A 656 -4.44 11.73 22.32
C LEU A 656 -3.44 12.53 23.17
N GLU A 657 -3.69 12.71 24.48
CA GLU A 657 -2.74 13.36 25.40
C GLU A 657 -1.47 12.51 25.61
N ALA A 658 -1.61 11.18 25.72
CA ALA A 658 -0.46 10.26 25.85
C ALA A 658 0.38 10.16 24.56
N SER A 659 -0.28 10.02 23.41
CA SER A 659 0.37 9.81 22.11
C SER A 659 1.16 11.04 21.64
N MET A 660 0.97 12.21 22.26
CA MET A 660 1.88 13.36 22.06
C MET A 660 3.32 13.05 22.44
N THR A 661 3.53 12.30 23.53
CA THR A 661 4.85 12.19 24.21
C THR A 661 5.46 10.80 24.21
N GLY A 662 4.67 9.74 24.03
CA GLY A 662 5.18 8.37 24.01
C GLY A 662 4.22 7.38 23.35
N ARG A 663 4.41 6.10 23.64
CA ARG A 663 3.49 5.02 23.25
C ARG A 663 2.60 4.61 24.41
N SER A 664 1.35 4.32 24.09
CA SER A 664 0.43 3.56 24.94
C SER A 664 0.51 2.07 24.62
N SER A 665 -0.02 1.26 25.53
CA SER A 665 -0.13 -0.19 25.34
C SER A 665 -1.60 -0.58 25.34
N TYR A 666 -1.95 -1.62 24.58
CA TYR A 666 -3.35 -1.99 24.33
C TYR A 666 -3.51 -3.50 24.14
N ALA A 667 -4.73 -4.02 24.24
CA ALA A 667 -5.02 -5.38 23.80
C ALA A 667 -4.84 -5.49 22.28
N THR A 668 -4.33 -6.62 21.81
CA THR A 668 -4.13 -6.85 20.37
C THR A 668 -5.46 -6.95 19.62
N GLY A 669 -6.51 -7.50 20.27
CA GLY A 669 -7.89 -7.50 19.77
C GLY A 669 -8.66 -6.21 20.07
N TYR A 670 -9.94 -6.19 19.71
CA TYR A 670 -10.92 -5.12 20.00
C TYR A 670 -11.01 -4.74 21.48
N ASP A 671 -11.59 -3.57 21.80
CA ASP A 671 -11.79 -3.16 23.21
C ASP A 671 -12.95 -3.89 23.92
N GLU A 672 -13.71 -4.71 23.18
CA GLU A 672 -14.87 -5.46 23.68
C GLU A 672 -14.75 -6.99 23.49
N ILE A 673 -14.88 -7.73 24.60
CA ILE A 673 -15.07 -9.20 24.58
C ILE A 673 -16.51 -9.55 24.95
N TYR A 674 -17.12 -10.37 24.10
CA TYR A 674 -18.55 -10.70 24.11
C TYR A 674 -18.83 -12.08 24.74
N TYR A 675 -19.77 -12.13 25.69
CA TYR A 675 -20.19 -13.33 26.41
C TYR A 675 -21.72 -13.51 26.37
N SER A 676 -22.21 -14.64 25.85
CA SER A 676 -23.64 -14.97 25.80
C SER A 676 -24.12 -15.76 27.03
N GLU A 677 -23.21 -16.49 27.68
CA GLU A 677 -23.45 -17.23 28.92
C GLU A 677 -22.22 -17.22 29.85
N GLN A 678 -22.32 -17.89 31.00
CA GLN A 678 -21.20 -18.05 31.94
C GLN A 678 -20.10 -18.95 31.35
N VAL A 679 -18.84 -18.56 31.53
CA VAL A 679 -17.68 -19.31 31.00
C VAL A 679 -17.23 -20.43 31.93
N THR A 680 -16.68 -21.52 31.37
CA THR A 680 -16.03 -22.59 32.15
C THR A 680 -14.52 -22.39 32.28
N GLU A 681 -13.90 -21.72 31.31
CA GLU A 681 -12.45 -21.51 31.21
C GLU A 681 -12.07 -20.03 31.39
N ASP A 682 -10.79 -19.76 31.63
CA ASP A 682 -10.24 -18.40 31.72
C ASP A 682 -10.14 -17.74 30.32
N THR A 683 -10.36 -16.43 30.23
CA THR A 683 -10.17 -15.66 28.98
C THR A 683 -8.75 -15.13 28.90
N ALA A 684 -8.04 -15.43 27.80
CA ALA A 684 -6.71 -14.89 27.50
C ALA A 684 -6.80 -13.67 26.55
N ILE A 685 -6.06 -12.62 26.88
CA ILE A 685 -6.05 -11.31 26.23
C ILE A 685 -4.58 -10.97 25.92
N PRO A 686 -4.13 -11.12 24.66
CA PRO A 686 -2.79 -10.72 24.22
C PRO A 686 -2.65 -9.19 24.25
N LEU A 687 -1.49 -8.68 24.67
CA LEU A 687 -1.19 -7.25 24.73
C LEU A 687 -0.10 -6.85 23.73
N THR A 688 -0.32 -5.73 23.06
CA THR A 688 0.70 -5.01 22.31
C THR A 688 1.34 -3.98 23.25
N LEU A 689 2.55 -4.30 23.75
CA LEU A 689 3.20 -3.52 24.82
C LEU A 689 3.88 -2.22 24.35
N ASN A 690 4.26 -2.09 23.07
CA ASN A 690 4.91 -0.90 22.51
C ASN A 690 6.13 -0.35 23.32
N GLY A 691 6.87 -1.23 24.00
CA GLY A 691 8.05 -0.87 24.80
C GLY A 691 7.79 -0.62 26.30
N ASN A 692 6.52 -0.54 26.72
CA ASN A 692 6.14 -0.45 28.14
C ASN A 692 6.11 -1.83 28.82
N THR A 693 5.98 -1.84 30.15
CA THR A 693 5.61 -3.03 30.92
C THR A 693 4.19 -2.92 31.46
N PHE A 694 3.45 -4.04 31.46
CA PHE A 694 2.15 -4.14 32.14
C PHE A 694 2.34 -4.05 33.67
N SER A 695 1.58 -3.15 34.31
CA SER A 695 1.64 -2.87 35.76
C SER A 695 0.54 -3.60 36.54
N GLY A 696 -0.55 -4.00 35.88
CA GLY A 696 -1.69 -4.70 36.48
C GLY A 696 -3.05 -4.12 36.07
N ILE A 697 -4.13 -4.73 36.53
CA ILE A 697 -5.51 -4.24 36.31
C ILE A 697 -6.00 -3.50 37.56
N ASN A 698 -6.54 -2.30 37.38
CA ASN A 698 -7.01 -1.46 38.48
C ASN A 698 -8.14 -2.15 39.27
N GLY A 699 -7.98 -2.25 40.59
CA GLY A 699 -8.96 -2.86 41.49
C GLY A 699 -8.98 -4.40 41.54
N LEU A 700 -8.22 -5.11 40.72
CA LEU A 700 -8.16 -6.58 40.67
C LEU A 700 -6.85 -7.13 41.26
N THR A 701 -6.88 -8.39 41.73
CA THR A 701 -5.74 -9.06 42.37
C THR A 701 -5.13 -10.14 41.48
N GLU A 702 -3.85 -10.00 41.14
CA GLU A 702 -3.13 -11.05 40.39
C GLU A 702 -3.06 -12.38 41.19
N GLY A 703 -3.13 -13.50 40.48
CA GLY A 703 -3.22 -14.85 41.03
C GLY A 703 -4.62 -15.23 41.52
N THR A 704 -5.56 -14.27 41.58
CA THR A 704 -6.94 -14.48 42.05
C THR A 704 -7.97 -14.13 40.97
N ASP A 705 -7.91 -12.90 40.46
CA ASP A 705 -8.87 -12.37 39.48
C ASP A 705 -8.31 -12.46 38.05
N TYR A 706 -6.98 -12.36 37.90
CA TYR A 706 -6.24 -12.57 36.65
C TYR A 706 -4.84 -13.14 36.92
N THR A 707 -4.11 -13.50 35.86
CA THR A 707 -2.66 -13.81 35.88
C THR A 707 -2.01 -13.22 34.63
N TYR A 708 -0.83 -12.64 34.74
CA TYR A 708 -0.05 -12.16 33.59
C TYR A 708 1.07 -13.14 33.20
N ASN A 709 1.33 -13.27 31.90
CA ASN A 709 2.52 -13.94 31.36
C ASN A 709 3.38 -12.92 30.61
N SER A 710 4.56 -12.61 31.15
CA SER A 710 5.56 -11.73 30.52
C SER A 710 6.02 -12.25 29.16
N ASP A 711 6.22 -13.56 29.06
CA ASP A 711 6.95 -14.18 27.95
C ASP A 711 6.12 -14.20 26.65
N THR A 712 4.80 -14.04 26.77
CA THR A 712 3.84 -13.93 25.66
C THR A 712 3.02 -12.64 25.72
N ALA A 713 3.40 -11.68 26.59
CA ALA A 713 2.66 -10.45 26.87
C ALA A 713 1.14 -10.66 27.03
N THR A 714 0.71 -11.71 27.74
CA THR A 714 -0.71 -12.13 27.79
C THR A 714 -1.29 -11.95 29.18
N VAL A 715 -2.42 -11.26 29.30
CA VAL A 715 -3.25 -11.23 30.51
C VAL A 715 -4.29 -12.35 30.42
N THR A 716 -4.52 -13.06 31.52
CA THR A 716 -5.51 -14.15 31.57
C THR A 716 -6.48 -13.93 32.72
N ILE A 717 -7.70 -13.47 32.42
CA ILE A 717 -8.76 -13.17 33.39
C ILE A 717 -9.46 -14.47 33.82
N LYS A 718 -9.69 -14.65 35.12
CA LYS A 718 -10.20 -15.90 35.67
C LYS A 718 -11.69 -16.11 35.41
N ALA A 719 -12.08 -17.34 35.06
CA ALA A 719 -13.47 -17.75 34.88
C ALA A 719 -14.36 -17.37 36.08
N SER A 720 -13.81 -17.52 37.30
CA SER A 720 -14.47 -17.13 38.55
C SER A 720 -14.72 -15.62 38.65
N TYR A 721 -13.79 -14.79 38.17
CA TYR A 721 -13.97 -13.34 38.13
C TYR A 721 -15.00 -12.96 37.05
N ILE A 722 -14.85 -13.46 35.82
CA ILE A 722 -15.77 -13.20 34.69
C ILE A 722 -17.21 -13.52 35.11
N ASN A 723 -17.43 -14.71 35.65
CA ASN A 723 -18.75 -15.13 36.12
C ASN A 723 -19.24 -14.33 37.33
N SER A 724 -18.37 -13.78 38.18
CA SER A 724 -18.80 -12.90 39.26
C SER A 724 -19.38 -11.58 38.72
N GLN A 725 -18.77 -11.01 37.68
CA GLN A 725 -19.23 -9.76 37.06
C GLN A 725 -20.44 -10.00 36.15
N PHE A 726 -20.47 -11.09 35.37
CA PHE A 726 -21.59 -11.46 34.49
C PHE A 726 -22.92 -11.57 35.26
N ASN A 727 -22.85 -12.06 36.51
CA ASN A 727 -24.00 -12.20 37.41
C ASN A 727 -24.44 -10.89 38.10
N THR A 728 -23.78 -9.75 37.83
CA THR A 728 -24.27 -8.43 38.30
C THR A 728 -25.46 -7.93 37.46
N LEU A 729 -25.51 -8.29 36.18
CA LEU A 729 -26.65 -8.05 35.30
C LEU A 729 -27.71 -9.15 35.46
N GLY A 730 -28.98 -8.75 35.61
CA GLY A 730 -30.12 -9.64 35.69
C GLY A 730 -30.28 -10.55 34.45
N SER A 731 -31.07 -11.61 34.56
CA SER A 731 -31.15 -12.66 33.51
C SER A 731 -31.52 -12.16 32.11
N ASN A 732 -32.20 -11.02 32.03
CA ASN A 732 -32.68 -10.39 30.80
C ASN A 732 -32.03 -9.02 30.54
N GLU A 733 -30.95 -8.71 31.26
CA GLU A 733 -30.16 -7.47 31.12
C GLU A 733 -28.86 -7.78 30.37
N TYR A 734 -28.53 -6.92 29.41
CA TYR A 734 -27.46 -7.08 28.41
C TYR A 734 -26.69 -5.75 28.24
N GLY A 735 -25.50 -5.81 27.66
CA GLY A 735 -24.53 -4.70 27.56
C GLY A 735 -23.31 -4.91 28.46
N LYS A 736 -22.54 -3.84 28.68
CA LYS A 736 -21.30 -3.89 29.48
C LYS A 736 -21.57 -4.32 30.93
N PHE A 737 -20.84 -5.34 31.40
CA PHE A 737 -20.88 -5.85 32.77
C PHE A 737 -19.54 -5.81 33.50
N ALA A 738 -18.42 -5.63 32.80
CA ALA A 738 -17.12 -5.33 33.39
C ALA A 738 -16.37 -4.29 32.56
N ASP A 739 -15.46 -3.58 33.23
CA ASP A 739 -14.67 -2.47 32.70
C ASP A 739 -13.28 -2.60 33.34
N LEU A 740 -12.32 -3.15 32.60
CA LEU A 740 -11.03 -3.57 33.14
C LEU A 740 -9.95 -2.59 32.69
N VAL A 741 -9.59 -1.68 33.59
CA VAL A 741 -8.56 -0.67 33.34
C VAL A 741 -7.17 -1.30 33.50
N PHE A 742 -6.54 -1.65 32.38
CA PHE A 742 -5.19 -2.18 32.29
C PHE A 742 -4.18 -1.03 32.38
N THR A 743 -3.33 -1.10 33.39
CA THR A 743 -2.33 -0.06 33.70
C THR A 743 -0.94 -0.49 33.25
N PHE A 744 -0.11 0.47 32.85
CA PHE A 744 1.22 0.25 32.28
C PHE A 744 2.31 1.08 32.99
N SER A 745 3.55 1.03 32.48
CA SER A 745 4.66 1.86 32.98
C SER A 745 4.66 3.30 32.46
N SER A 746 3.99 3.52 31.33
CA SER A 746 3.83 4.81 30.63
C SER A 746 2.69 4.69 29.61
N GLY A 747 2.28 5.82 29.02
CA GLY A 747 1.16 5.91 28.09
C GLY A 747 -0.21 6.04 28.79
N ALA A 748 -1.28 5.94 28.01
CA ALA A 748 -2.64 5.85 28.53
C ALA A 748 -2.93 4.44 29.08
N ASP A 749 -3.85 4.35 30.04
CA ASP A 749 -4.43 3.07 30.46
C ASP A 749 -5.34 2.52 29.34
N TRP A 750 -5.38 1.20 29.17
CA TRP A 750 -6.29 0.53 28.22
C TRP A 750 -7.55 0.05 28.95
N HIS A 751 -8.72 0.22 28.36
CA HIS A 751 -9.97 -0.30 28.90
C HIS A 751 -10.41 -1.55 28.13
N GLU A 752 -10.45 -2.71 28.79
CA GLU A 752 -11.08 -3.91 28.24
C GLU A 752 -12.51 -4.04 28.78
N TYR A 753 -13.51 -4.00 27.89
CA TYR A 753 -14.92 -4.08 28.23
C TYR A 753 -15.45 -5.50 28.04
N PHE A 754 -16.15 -6.03 29.05
CA PHE A 754 -16.86 -7.30 28.89
C PHE A 754 -18.36 -7.06 28.68
N ILE A 755 -18.85 -7.54 27.54
CA ILE A 755 -20.20 -7.29 27.04
C ILE A 755 -21.03 -8.58 27.15
N LYS A 756 -22.17 -8.51 27.84
CA LYS A 756 -23.13 -9.61 27.93
C LYS A 756 -24.17 -9.44 26.83
N TYR A 757 -24.35 -10.46 25.99
CA TYR A 757 -25.22 -10.34 24.82
C TYR A 757 -26.20 -11.51 24.66
N THR A 758 -27.19 -11.33 23.80
CA THR A 758 -27.95 -12.44 23.20
C THR A 758 -28.34 -12.08 21.77
N THR A 759 -29.13 -12.92 21.09
CA THR A 759 -29.51 -12.72 19.69
C THR A 759 -30.27 -11.42 19.47
N PRO A 760 -29.80 -10.51 18.60
CA PRO A 760 -30.51 -9.30 18.23
C PRO A 760 -31.80 -9.61 17.46
N THR A 761 -32.82 -8.78 17.61
CA THR A 761 -34.12 -8.94 16.94
C THR A 761 -34.66 -7.62 16.43
N TYR A 762 -35.27 -7.59 15.24
CA TYR A 762 -35.92 -6.40 14.69
C TYR A 762 -37.45 -6.49 14.79
N GLU A 763 -38.13 -5.35 14.79
CA GLU A 763 -39.60 -5.27 14.66
C GLU A 763 -40.03 -4.79 13.27
N ALA A 764 -41.28 -5.07 12.91
CA ALA A 764 -41.85 -4.65 11.64
C ALA A 764 -41.96 -3.12 11.54
N ALA A 765 -41.62 -2.57 10.38
CA ALA A 765 -41.57 -1.13 10.13
C ALA A 765 -42.06 -0.80 8.71
N THR A 766 -42.46 0.45 8.47
CA THR A 766 -42.74 0.96 7.13
C THR A 766 -41.98 2.25 6.88
N GLY A 767 -41.60 2.46 5.62
CA GLY A 767 -40.81 3.61 5.19
C GLY A 767 -41.03 3.94 3.73
N THR A 768 -40.15 4.77 3.19
CA THR A 768 -40.17 5.19 1.79
C THR A 768 -38.77 5.13 1.22
N THR A 769 -38.61 5.27 -0.09
CA THR A 769 -37.26 5.39 -0.68
C THR A 769 -36.49 6.63 -0.22
N SER A 770 -37.08 7.56 0.54
CA SER A 770 -36.34 8.63 1.22
C SER A 770 -35.69 8.17 2.53
N SER A 771 -36.27 7.21 3.25
CA SER A 771 -35.69 6.51 4.41
C SER A 771 -36.65 5.43 4.95
N ILE A 772 -36.09 4.38 5.56
CA ILE A 772 -36.79 3.49 6.50
C ILE A 772 -35.99 3.38 7.80
N THR A 773 -36.69 3.39 8.94
CA THR A 773 -36.13 3.18 10.28
C THR A 773 -36.78 1.96 10.91
N ASN A 774 -35.97 0.96 11.23
CA ASN A 774 -36.37 -0.27 11.88
C ASN A 774 -36.10 -0.21 13.39
N PRO A 775 -37.07 -0.56 14.26
CA PRO A 775 -36.77 -0.86 15.65
C PRO A 775 -35.93 -2.14 15.73
N VAL A 776 -34.87 -2.12 16.53
CA VAL A 776 -33.93 -3.23 16.74
C VAL A 776 -33.58 -3.33 18.22
N SER A 777 -33.92 -4.46 18.83
CA SER A 777 -33.41 -4.87 20.14
C SER A 777 -32.01 -5.43 19.95
N TYR A 778 -30.99 -4.58 20.12
CA TYR A 778 -29.58 -4.95 19.96
C TYR A 778 -29.07 -5.96 20.99
N ASN A 779 -29.73 -6.06 22.15
CA ASN A 779 -29.50 -7.12 23.14
C ASN A 779 -28.02 -7.28 23.55
N GLY A 780 -27.28 -6.16 23.64
CA GLY A 780 -25.86 -6.11 23.98
C GLY A 780 -24.90 -6.19 22.78
N ALA A 781 -25.34 -6.63 21.60
CA ALA A 781 -24.49 -6.75 20.43
C ALA A 781 -24.30 -5.41 19.69
N LYS A 782 -23.06 -5.02 19.37
CA LYS A 782 -22.77 -3.92 18.44
C LYS A 782 -22.68 -4.39 16.99
N VAL A 783 -23.21 -3.58 16.08
CA VAL A 783 -23.08 -3.78 14.63
C VAL A 783 -21.64 -3.47 14.20
N ARG A 784 -21.01 -4.43 13.51
CA ARG A 784 -19.72 -4.26 12.87
C ARG A 784 -19.88 -3.65 11.48
N ARG A 785 -20.75 -4.23 10.65
CA ARG A 785 -20.99 -3.79 9.27
C ARG A 785 -22.32 -4.27 8.72
N VAL A 786 -22.79 -3.61 7.66
CA VAL A 786 -24.08 -3.92 7.00
C VAL A 786 -23.87 -4.03 5.51
N SER A 787 -24.48 -5.05 4.89
CA SER A 787 -24.51 -5.27 3.44
C SER A 787 -25.94 -5.56 2.98
N VAL A 788 -26.26 -5.29 1.72
CA VAL A 788 -27.62 -5.41 1.18
C VAL A 788 -27.63 -6.34 -0.04
N TYR A 789 -28.66 -7.18 -0.12
CA TYR A 789 -28.80 -8.22 -1.15
C TYR A 789 -30.20 -8.26 -1.75
N GLN A 790 -30.24 -8.60 -3.03
CA GLN A 790 -31.43 -8.94 -3.79
C GLN A 790 -31.18 -10.18 -4.66
N THR A 791 -32.17 -10.54 -5.48
CA THR A 791 -32.13 -11.66 -6.43
C THR A 791 -30.91 -11.70 -7.37
N SER A 792 -30.26 -10.54 -7.55
CA SER A 792 -29.08 -10.29 -8.39
C SER A 792 -27.74 -10.47 -7.68
N GLY A 793 -27.72 -10.72 -6.37
CA GLY A 793 -26.52 -10.68 -5.52
C GLY A 793 -26.55 -9.48 -4.59
N SER A 794 -25.38 -8.96 -4.20
CA SER A 794 -25.32 -7.70 -3.45
C SER A 794 -25.78 -6.53 -4.33
N VAL A 795 -26.56 -5.62 -3.75
CA VAL A 795 -27.11 -4.44 -4.43
C VAL A 795 -27.13 -3.23 -3.49
N GLY A 796 -27.09 -2.05 -4.08
CA GLY A 796 -27.13 -0.78 -3.36
C GLY A 796 -25.98 -0.46 -2.40
N PRO A 797 -24.77 -1.09 -2.42
CA PRO A 797 -23.66 -0.43 -1.78
C PRO A 797 -23.46 0.91 -2.47
N ASP A 798 -23.22 1.96 -1.69
CA ASP A 798 -23.11 3.32 -2.22
C ASP A 798 -21.81 3.55 -3.03
N HIS A 799 -21.00 2.50 -3.19
CA HIS A 799 -19.87 2.34 -4.10
C HIS A 799 -19.92 0.98 -4.78
N THR A 800 -19.64 0.91 -6.08
CA THR A 800 -19.72 -0.33 -6.88
C THR A 800 -18.63 -1.37 -6.60
N TRP A 801 -17.67 -1.06 -5.72
CA TRP A 801 -16.47 -1.90 -5.47
C TRP A 801 -16.39 -2.48 -4.05
N CYS A 802 -17.18 -1.99 -3.10
CA CYS A 802 -17.36 -2.60 -1.78
C CYS A 802 -18.78 -3.14 -1.66
N LYS A 803 -19.03 -4.17 -0.85
CA LYS A 803 -20.38 -4.71 -0.57
C LYS A 803 -21.01 -4.18 0.72
N TYR A 804 -20.28 -3.37 1.49
CA TYR A 804 -20.72 -2.80 2.75
C TYR A 804 -21.12 -1.33 2.59
N LEU A 805 -22.13 -0.90 3.35
CA LEU A 805 -22.63 0.48 3.35
C LEU A 805 -21.76 1.40 4.22
N ARG A 806 -21.58 2.68 3.85
CA ARG A 806 -20.94 3.66 4.75
C ARG A 806 -21.69 3.81 6.08
N PHE A 807 -21.02 3.53 7.19
CA PHE A 807 -21.59 3.64 8.53
C PHE A 807 -21.78 5.11 8.96
N GLY A 808 -22.83 5.38 9.74
CA GLY A 808 -23.18 6.72 10.21
C GLY A 808 -23.75 7.65 9.13
N GLU A 809 -23.59 7.34 7.84
CA GLU A 809 -24.13 8.10 6.71
C GLU A 809 -25.28 7.37 6.00
N VAL A 810 -25.02 6.17 5.47
CA VAL A 810 -25.96 5.42 4.62
C VAL A 810 -26.73 4.38 5.40
N VAL A 811 -26.06 3.71 6.34
CA VAL A 811 -26.70 3.04 7.47
C VAL A 811 -26.39 3.81 8.75
N LYS A 812 -27.41 4.06 9.57
CA LYS A 812 -27.27 4.71 10.88
C LYS A 812 -27.80 3.79 11.97
N VAL A 813 -27.00 3.57 13.00
CA VAL A 813 -27.35 2.75 14.16
C VAL A 813 -27.51 3.68 15.36
N ASP A 814 -28.58 3.49 16.12
CA ASP A 814 -28.82 4.18 17.39
C ASP A 814 -29.09 3.11 18.46
N TYR A 815 -28.07 2.82 19.27
CA TYR A 815 -28.17 1.86 20.38
C TYR A 815 -29.01 2.39 21.55
N THR A 816 -29.19 3.71 21.68
CA THR A 816 -29.94 4.34 22.78
C THR A 816 -31.45 4.28 22.55
N ASN A 817 -31.89 4.56 21.32
CA ASN A 817 -33.30 4.44 20.92
C ASN A 817 -33.65 3.07 20.33
N GLY A 818 -32.66 2.20 20.11
CA GLY A 818 -32.85 0.85 19.58
C GLY A 818 -33.34 0.86 18.14
N THR A 819 -32.61 1.51 17.23
CA THR A 819 -32.99 1.57 15.81
C THR A 819 -31.84 1.36 14.82
N LEU A 820 -32.17 0.87 13.63
CA LEU A 820 -31.34 0.86 12.43
C LEU A 820 -32.07 1.65 11.33
N THR A 821 -31.41 2.64 10.75
CA THR A 821 -31.99 3.51 9.70
C THR A 821 -31.18 3.40 8.41
N LEU A 822 -31.88 3.30 7.28
CA LEU A 822 -31.30 3.37 5.94
C LEU A 822 -31.68 4.70 5.28
N SER A 823 -30.71 5.35 4.64
CA SER A 823 -30.88 6.64 3.97
C SER A 823 -31.38 6.50 2.53
N GLU A 824 -31.72 7.62 1.89
CA GLU A 824 -32.13 7.61 0.48
C GLU A 824 -31.04 7.11 -0.50
N ASN A 825 -29.76 7.17 -0.12
CA ASN A 825 -28.64 6.77 -0.98
C ASN A 825 -28.72 5.29 -1.35
N ILE A 826 -28.96 4.42 -0.36
CA ILE A 826 -29.19 2.98 -0.54
C ILE A 826 -30.57 2.73 -1.18
N LEU A 827 -31.63 3.36 -0.66
CA LEU A 827 -33.00 3.03 -1.06
C LEU A 827 -33.42 3.55 -2.45
N LYS A 828 -32.62 4.46 -3.06
CA LYS A 828 -32.80 4.97 -4.42
C LYS A 828 -31.69 4.52 -5.38
N ASP A 829 -30.72 3.69 -4.94
CA ASP A 829 -29.71 3.20 -5.86
C ASP A 829 -30.34 2.40 -7.00
N SER A 830 -29.77 2.55 -8.19
CA SER A 830 -30.24 1.96 -9.44
C SER A 830 -30.25 0.44 -9.47
N SER A 831 -29.49 -0.23 -8.59
CA SER A 831 -29.49 -1.69 -8.44
C SER A 831 -30.51 -2.21 -7.42
N VAL A 832 -31.07 -1.34 -6.56
CA VAL A 832 -32.10 -1.71 -5.57
C VAL A 832 -33.50 -1.61 -6.19
N VAL A 833 -33.85 -2.65 -6.95
CA VAL A 833 -35.11 -2.75 -7.69
C VAL A 833 -36.28 -3.17 -6.79
N ASP A 834 -37.49 -3.10 -7.31
CA ASP A 834 -38.71 -3.48 -6.56
C ASP A 834 -38.78 -5.00 -6.34
N GLY A 835 -39.25 -5.41 -5.16
CA GLY A 835 -39.25 -6.79 -4.67
C GLY A 835 -38.63 -6.95 -3.28
N ILE A 836 -38.31 -8.18 -2.90
CA ILE A 836 -37.68 -8.52 -1.61
C ILE A 836 -36.24 -7.99 -1.59
N VAL A 837 -35.84 -7.44 -0.45
CA VAL A 837 -34.49 -6.98 -0.10
C VAL A 837 -34.11 -7.61 1.25
N GLU A 838 -32.91 -8.17 1.33
CA GLU A 838 -32.28 -8.55 2.60
C GLU A 838 -31.25 -7.50 3.00
N VAL A 839 -31.33 -7.01 4.23
CA VAL A 839 -30.31 -6.16 4.83
C VAL A 839 -29.59 -6.99 5.89
N LEU A 840 -28.40 -7.47 5.55
CA LEU A 840 -27.59 -8.36 6.38
C LEU A 840 -26.68 -7.54 7.30
N VAL A 841 -26.98 -7.60 8.59
CA VAL A 841 -26.23 -6.93 9.66
C VAL A 841 -25.28 -7.95 10.29
N GLU A 842 -23.98 -7.69 10.27
CA GLU A 842 -22.95 -8.49 10.95
C GLU A 842 -22.52 -7.79 12.26
N PHE A 843 -22.37 -8.55 13.34
CA PHE A 843 -22.05 -8.03 14.69
C PHE A 843 -20.62 -8.38 15.11
N TYR A 844 -20.04 -7.64 16.06
CA TYR A 844 -18.68 -7.92 16.57
C TYR A 844 -18.58 -9.27 17.29
N ASP A 845 -19.67 -9.72 17.93
CA ASP A 845 -19.79 -11.06 18.52
C ASP A 845 -19.89 -12.23 17.51
N GLY A 846 -19.87 -11.93 16.20
CA GLY A 846 -19.93 -12.90 15.11
C GLY A 846 -21.34 -13.33 14.69
N GLN A 847 -22.40 -12.88 15.38
CA GLN A 847 -23.78 -13.10 14.93
C GLN A 847 -24.09 -12.34 13.65
N LYS A 848 -25.20 -12.73 13.00
CA LYS A 848 -25.77 -12.03 11.85
C LYS A 848 -27.29 -11.90 12.01
N LEU A 849 -27.83 -10.74 11.66
CA LEU A 849 -29.28 -10.47 11.59
C LEU A 849 -29.67 -10.06 10.18
N SER A 850 -30.50 -10.88 9.54
CA SER A 850 -31.13 -10.57 8.26
C SER A 850 -32.41 -9.78 8.50
N VAL A 851 -32.42 -8.50 8.14
CA VAL A 851 -33.60 -7.62 8.22
C VAL A 851 -34.32 -7.64 6.87
N TRP A 852 -35.50 -8.26 6.82
CA TRP A 852 -36.24 -8.54 5.58
C TRP A 852 -37.29 -7.49 5.26
N MET A 853 -37.24 -6.94 4.04
CA MET A 853 -38.21 -5.96 3.56
C MET A 853 -38.61 -6.19 2.11
N ASN A 854 -39.75 -5.61 1.71
CA ASN A 854 -40.21 -5.55 0.32
C ASN A 854 -40.34 -4.08 -0.11
N LYS A 855 -39.74 -3.75 -1.26
CA LYS A 855 -39.83 -2.45 -1.92
C LYS A 855 -40.87 -2.50 -3.05
N ASP A 856 -41.81 -1.56 -3.06
CA ASP A 856 -42.83 -1.38 -4.10
C ASP A 856 -42.88 0.11 -4.50
N GLY A 857 -42.26 0.44 -5.63
CA GLY A 857 -42.03 1.81 -6.09
C GLY A 857 -41.29 2.68 -5.06
N SER A 858 -42.03 3.56 -4.39
CA SER A 858 -41.50 4.46 -3.36
C SER A 858 -41.84 4.05 -1.92
N VAL A 859 -42.45 2.88 -1.71
CA VAL A 859 -42.85 2.37 -0.39
C VAL A 859 -41.95 1.19 -0.01
N LEU A 860 -41.60 1.09 1.27
CA LEU A 860 -40.97 -0.11 1.84
C LEU A 860 -41.76 -0.60 3.05
N GLU A 861 -41.98 -1.91 3.12
CA GLU A 861 -42.49 -2.62 4.30
C GLU A 861 -41.41 -3.61 4.76
N CYS A 862 -41.00 -3.52 6.02
CA CYS A 862 -40.05 -4.43 6.65
C CYS A 862 -40.77 -5.33 7.64
N ASN A 863 -40.64 -6.65 7.47
CA ASN A 863 -41.55 -7.65 8.05
C ASN A 863 -40.94 -9.06 7.86
N ASP A 864 -40.93 -9.87 8.92
CA ASP A 864 -40.41 -11.25 8.91
C ASP A 864 -41.16 -12.16 7.90
N SER A 865 -42.36 -11.79 7.42
CA SER A 865 -43.05 -12.55 6.36
C SER A 865 -42.42 -12.43 4.96
N TYR A 866 -41.41 -11.57 4.78
CA TYR A 866 -40.58 -11.53 3.56
C TYR A 866 -39.33 -12.42 3.66
N LYS A 867 -39.08 -13.02 4.83
CA LYS A 867 -37.99 -13.98 5.04
C LYS A 867 -38.22 -15.25 4.23
N VAL A 868 -37.21 -15.65 3.46
CA VAL A 868 -37.26 -16.87 2.64
C VAL A 868 -36.45 -17.98 3.28
N ASP A 869 -37.15 -18.93 3.90
CA ASP A 869 -36.57 -20.18 4.40
C ASP A 869 -36.47 -21.21 3.27
N LEU A 870 -35.25 -21.50 2.81
CA LEU A 870 -34.97 -22.50 1.77
C LEU A 870 -35.41 -23.93 2.16
N ALA A 871 -35.38 -24.29 3.44
CA ALA A 871 -35.76 -25.61 3.91
C ALA A 871 -37.29 -25.76 3.96
N ALA A 872 -38.01 -24.72 4.37
CA ALA A 872 -39.48 -24.68 4.31
C ALA A 872 -40.02 -24.51 2.88
N ALA A 873 -39.23 -23.97 1.94
CA ALA A 873 -39.64 -23.69 0.57
C ALA A 873 -39.99 -24.92 -0.29
N ASN A 874 -39.77 -26.15 0.20
CA ASN A 874 -40.04 -27.40 -0.51
C ASN A 874 -39.44 -27.43 -1.93
N ILE A 875 -38.10 -27.28 -2.03
CA ILE A 875 -37.36 -27.48 -3.28
C ILE A 875 -37.53 -28.94 -3.71
N SER A 876 -38.51 -29.20 -4.58
CA SER A 876 -38.97 -30.55 -4.91
C SER A 876 -38.10 -31.22 -5.96
N ALA A 877 -36.85 -31.53 -5.59
CA ALA A 877 -36.11 -32.57 -6.29
C ALA A 877 -36.85 -33.90 -6.11
N SER A 878 -37.09 -34.63 -7.21
CA SER A 878 -37.28 -36.08 -7.11
C SER A 878 -35.99 -36.70 -6.57
N GLU A 879 -36.08 -37.88 -5.92
CA GLU A 879 -34.94 -38.55 -5.27
C GLU A 879 -33.73 -38.77 -6.22
N THR A 880 -33.95 -38.70 -7.54
CA THR A 880 -32.92 -38.30 -8.52
C THR A 880 -33.59 -37.54 -9.68
N ILE A 881 -32.91 -36.55 -10.28
CA ILE A 881 -33.27 -35.96 -11.58
C ILE A 881 -32.54 -36.74 -12.70
N VAL A 882 -33.25 -37.15 -13.76
CA VAL A 882 -32.64 -37.89 -14.89
C VAL A 882 -32.59 -37.03 -16.15
N LEU A 883 -31.37 -36.80 -16.62
CA LEU A 883 -31.06 -36.08 -17.86
C LEU A 883 -30.66 -37.07 -18.96
N TYR A 884 -30.91 -36.72 -20.21
CA TYR A 884 -30.40 -37.50 -21.33
C TYR A 884 -29.03 -37.02 -21.80
N ALA A 885 -28.19 -37.95 -22.24
CA ALA A 885 -26.93 -37.67 -22.89
C ALA A 885 -27.11 -36.72 -24.09
N GLY A 886 -26.40 -35.59 -24.04
CA GLY A 886 -26.48 -34.53 -25.05
C GLY A 886 -27.52 -33.43 -24.77
N GLU A 887 -28.26 -33.49 -23.66
CA GLU A 887 -28.94 -32.31 -23.13
C GLU A 887 -27.89 -31.33 -22.55
N THR A 888 -28.02 -30.03 -22.84
CA THR A 888 -27.01 -28.98 -22.51
C THR A 888 -27.49 -27.97 -21.47
N GLU A 889 -28.69 -28.16 -20.91
CA GLU A 889 -29.32 -27.32 -19.90
C GLU A 889 -30.21 -28.22 -19.04
N ILE A 890 -30.47 -27.85 -17.77
CA ILE A 890 -31.50 -28.53 -16.96
C ILE A 890 -32.87 -28.01 -17.38
N PRO A 891 -33.81 -28.84 -17.89
CA PRO A 891 -35.15 -28.38 -18.21
C PRO A 891 -35.86 -27.84 -16.96
N ALA A 892 -36.38 -26.60 -17.05
CA ALA A 892 -36.93 -25.84 -15.90
C ALA A 892 -38.06 -26.55 -15.13
N GLN A 893 -38.70 -27.56 -15.73
CA GLN A 893 -39.69 -28.42 -15.09
C GLN A 893 -39.18 -29.26 -13.91
N TYR A 894 -37.85 -29.43 -13.76
CA TYR A 894 -37.25 -30.25 -12.69
C TYR A 894 -36.79 -29.46 -11.46
N ILE A 895 -36.76 -28.12 -11.51
CA ILE A 895 -36.29 -27.29 -10.40
C ILE A 895 -37.24 -26.10 -10.22
N ASN A 896 -38.10 -26.19 -9.19
CA ASN A 896 -38.86 -25.04 -8.70
C ASN A 896 -38.06 -24.35 -7.59
N ARG A 897 -37.84 -23.04 -7.70
CA ARG A 897 -36.92 -22.27 -6.82
C ARG A 897 -37.59 -21.01 -6.25
N PRO A 898 -37.29 -20.60 -5.00
CA PRO A 898 -37.71 -19.30 -4.48
C PRO A 898 -37.18 -18.13 -5.33
N ALA A 899 -37.94 -17.04 -5.41
CA ALA A 899 -37.50 -15.83 -6.10
C ALA A 899 -36.19 -15.32 -5.48
N GLY A 900 -35.15 -15.20 -6.32
CA GLY A 900 -33.81 -14.75 -5.93
C GLY A 900 -32.87 -15.80 -5.34
N SER A 901 -33.28 -17.07 -5.24
CA SER A 901 -32.31 -18.16 -5.04
C SER A 901 -31.43 -18.34 -6.27
N SER A 902 -30.12 -18.53 -6.09
CA SER A 902 -29.16 -18.70 -7.18
C SER A 902 -28.36 -19.98 -7.00
N MET A 903 -28.14 -20.71 -8.09
CA MET A 903 -27.49 -22.02 -8.07
C MET A 903 -26.02 -21.86 -8.46
N TYR A 904 -25.11 -22.35 -7.62
CA TYR A 904 -23.67 -22.23 -7.85
C TYR A 904 -22.96 -23.54 -7.47
N GLY A 905 -22.12 -24.03 -8.38
CA GLY A 905 -21.29 -25.21 -8.16
C GLY A 905 -22.02 -26.54 -8.23
N THR A 906 -21.21 -27.59 -8.31
CA THR A 906 -21.62 -29.00 -8.30
C THR A 906 -20.73 -29.74 -7.30
N TRP A 907 -21.29 -30.72 -6.60
CA TRP A 907 -20.50 -31.70 -5.88
C TRP A 907 -20.50 -33.02 -6.66
N ILE A 908 -19.35 -33.32 -7.26
CA ILE A 908 -19.01 -34.57 -7.94
C ILE A 908 -17.58 -34.92 -7.55
N THR A 909 -17.22 -36.20 -7.56
CA THR A 909 -15.87 -36.64 -7.17
C THR A 909 -14.78 -36.34 -8.21
N ASP A 910 -15.15 -35.73 -9.34
CA ASP A 910 -14.29 -35.34 -10.45
C ASP A 910 -14.99 -34.22 -11.25
N ASP A 911 -14.52 -32.98 -11.11
CA ASP A 911 -15.10 -31.79 -11.76
C ASP A 911 -14.99 -31.81 -13.29
N SER A 912 -14.26 -32.75 -13.88
CA SER A 912 -14.24 -32.95 -15.33
C SER A 912 -15.51 -33.63 -15.86
N ILE A 913 -16.36 -34.20 -15.00
CA ILE A 913 -17.53 -34.99 -15.41
C ILE A 913 -18.72 -34.10 -15.78
N CYS A 914 -19.00 -33.04 -15.03
CA CYS A 914 -20.09 -32.10 -15.28
C CYS A 914 -19.79 -30.71 -14.72
N LYS A 915 -19.92 -29.65 -15.53
CA LYS A 915 -19.81 -28.24 -15.10
C LYS A 915 -21.10 -27.47 -15.38
N LEU A 916 -21.54 -26.66 -14.42
CA LEU A 916 -22.61 -25.68 -14.57
C LEU A 916 -22.06 -24.27 -14.82
N THR A 917 -22.70 -23.50 -15.70
CA THR A 917 -22.38 -22.07 -15.94
C THR A 917 -23.64 -21.22 -16.15
N GLY A 918 -23.70 -20.06 -15.50
CA GLY A 918 -24.76 -19.05 -15.66
C GLY A 918 -26.14 -19.44 -15.09
N TRP A 919 -27.13 -18.56 -15.27
CA TRP A 919 -28.55 -18.91 -15.17
C TRP A 919 -29.31 -18.34 -16.40
N PRO A 920 -30.14 -19.12 -17.13
CA PRO A 920 -30.36 -20.57 -16.97
C PRO A 920 -29.05 -21.36 -17.10
N CYS A 921 -28.88 -22.41 -16.30
CA CYS A 921 -27.61 -23.13 -16.23
C CYS A 921 -27.34 -23.92 -17.52
N THR A 922 -26.32 -23.53 -18.27
CA THR A 922 -25.71 -24.41 -19.27
C THR A 922 -24.98 -25.53 -18.52
N MET A 923 -25.18 -26.77 -18.95
CA MET A 923 -24.47 -27.96 -18.50
C MET A 923 -23.43 -28.37 -19.55
N THR A 924 -22.20 -28.61 -19.12
CA THR A 924 -21.15 -29.20 -19.95
C THR A 924 -20.68 -30.52 -19.33
N PHE A 925 -20.96 -31.63 -20.00
CA PHE A 925 -20.49 -32.97 -19.61
C PHE A 925 -19.21 -33.34 -20.36
N SER A 926 -18.31 -34.12 -19.75
CA SER A 926 -17.28 -34.83 -20.52
C SER A 926 -17.83 -36.11 -21.14
N GLN A 927 -17.15 -36.61 -22.18
CA GLN A 927 -17.56 -37.83 -22.89
C GLN A 927 -17.55 -39.09 -22.01
N THR A 928 -16.87 -39.05 -20.86
CA THR A 928 -16.80 -40.10 -19.85
C THR A 928 -18.05 -40.20 -18.97
N ALA A 929 -18.86 -39.15 -18.85
CA ALA A 929 -20.07 -39.08 -18.00
C ALA A 929 -21.21 -40.03 -18.43
N HIS A 930 -20.99 -40.80 -19.49
CA HIS A 930 -21.97 -41.65 -20.18
C HIS A 930 -21.74 -43.15 -19.90
N ALA A 931 -20.61 -43.53 -19.31
CA ALA A 931 -20.20 -44.94 -19.15
C ALA A 931 -20.69 -45.57 -17.83
N ASP A 932 -20.71 -44.78 -16.75
CA ASP A 932 -21.09 -45.21 -15.39
C ASP A 932 -22.07 -44.21 -14.77
N LEU A 933 -22.91 -44.68 -13.84
CA LEU A 933 -23.88 -43.85 -13.11
C LEU A 933 -23.17 -42.98 -12.05
N THR A 934 -22.60 -41.86 -12.48
CA THR A 934 -22.02 -40.84 -11.60
C THR A 934 -23.14 -40.03 -10.95
N TRP A 935 -23.33 -40.22 -9.65
CA TRP A 935 -24.26 -39.42 -8.85
C TRP A 935 -23.64 -38.05 -8.57
N GLY A 936 -24.30 -36.97 -9.03
CA GLY A 936 -23.86 -35.60 -8.80
C GLY A 936 -24.84 -34.79 -7.97
N GLY A 937 -24.33 -33.90 -7.12
CA GLY A 937 -25.09 -32.91 -6.37
C GLY A 937 -24.99 -31.51 -6.99
N ILE A 938 -26.05 -30.71 -6.88
CA ILE A 938 -26.03 -29.25 -7.14
C ILE A 938 -26.31 -28.53 -5.83
N VAL A 939 -25.59 -27.42 -5.58
CA VAL A 939 -25.79 -26.55 -4.42
C VAL A 939 -26.61 -25.30 -4.81
N VAL A 940 -27.63 -25.00 -4.00
CA VAL A 940 -28.42 -23.76 -4.08
C VAL A 940 -28.00 -22.80 -2.97
N TYR A 941 -27.78 -21.54 -3.31
CA TYR A 941 -27.49 -20.44 -2.37
C TYR A 941 -28.65 -19.43 -2.35
N TYR A 942 -28.75 -18.66 -1.25
CA TYR A 942 -29.68 -17.52 -1.13
C TYR A 942 -28.95 -16.33 -0.50
N PHE A 943 -28.83 -15.23 -1.25
CA PHE A 943 -28.46 -13.89 -0.75
C PHE A 943 -27.19 -13.88 0.14
N ASP A 944 -26.12 -14.57 -0.30
CA ASP A 944 -24.84 -14.74 0.42
C ASP A 944 -24.92 -15.44 1.80
N THR A 945 -26.05 -16.12 2.09
CA THR A 945 -26.14 -17.04 3.24
C THR A 945 -25.65 -18.44 2.86
N ALA A 946 -24.86 -19.07 3.74
CA ALA A 946 -24.27 -20.40 3.53
C ALA A 946 -25.26 -21.58 3.66
N ASN A 947 -26.55 -21.33 3.46
CA ASN A 947 -27.62 -22.32 3.56
C ASN A 947 -27.72 -23.13 2.27
N TYR A 948 -27.09 -24.32 2.22
CA TYR A 948 -27.09 -25.18 1.03
C TYR A 948 -28.29 -26.14 1.00
N PHE A 949 -28.94 -26.25 -0.16
CA PHE A 949 -29.82 -27.37 -0.50
C PHE A 949 -29.17 -28.24 -1.59
N ASN A 950 -29.24 -29.56 -1.43
CA ASN A 950 -28.58 -30.54 -2.31
C ASN A 950 -29.58 -31.20 -3.27
N VAL A 951 -29.40 -31.00 -4.59
CA VAL A 951 -30.20 -31.66 -5.64
C VAL A 951 -29.38 -32.77 -6.31
N GLN A 952 -29.86 -34.02 -6.31
CA GLN A 952 -29.18 -35.15 -6.97
C GLN A 952 -29.61 -35.36 -8.42
N PHE A 953 -28.67 -35.65 -9.32
CA PHE A 953 -28.93 -35.97 -10.72
C PHE A 953 -28.07 -37.11 -11.27
N GLY A 954 -28.53 -37.70 -12.39
CA GLY A 954 -27.83 -38.74 -13.15
C GLY A 954 -28.19 -38.72 -14.64
N ILE A 955 -27.36 -39.38 -15.46
CA ILE A 955 -27.41 -39.31 -16.93
C ILE A 955 -27.83 -40.67 -17.52
N LYS A 956 -28.60 -40.64 -18.62
CA LYS A 956 -28.99 -41.83 -19.40
C LYS A 956 -28.94 -41.58 -20.91
N ASP A 957 -28.76 -42.62 -21.70
CA ASP A 957 -29.07 -42.58 -23.12
C ASP A 957 -30.53 -42.18 -23.37
N ARG A 958 -30.79 -41.30 -24.34
CA ARG A 958 -32.14 -41.02 -24.83
C ARG A 958 -32.73 -42.26 -25.51
N PRO A 959 -34.06 -42.53 -25.41
CA PRO A 959 -34.74 -43.48 -26.28
C PRO A 959 -34.37 -43.30 -27.76
N VAL A 960 -34.20 -44.43 -28.45
CA VAL A 960 -33.97 -44.48 -29.90
C VAL A 960 -34.97 -45.47 -30.50
N ILE A 961 -35.56 -45.11 -31.62
CA ILE A 961 -36.40 -45.97 -32.46
C ILE A 961 -35.73 -46.10 -33.83
N SER A 962 -35.72 -47.30 -34.40
CA SER A 962 -35.09 -47.57 -35.70
C SER A 962 -36.09 -47.50 -36.87
N ASP A 963 -35.66 -47.01 -38.02
CA ASP A 963 -36.40 -47.09 -39.29
C ASP A 963 -36.72 -48.54 -39.68
N VAL A 964 -37.85 -48.74 -40.37
CA VAL A 964 -38.40 -50.07 -40.69
C VAL A 964 -38.71 -50.16 -42.19
N SER A 965 -38.17 -51.17 -42.87
CA SER A 965 -38.40 -51.40 -44.31
C SER A 965 -39.07 -52.76 -44.54
N LEU A 966 -40.20 -52.78 -45.25
CA LEU A 966 -41.12 -53.93 -45.39
C LEU A 966 -41.64 -54.05 -46.83
N ASP A 967 -42.05 -55.24 -47.24
CA ASP A 967 -42.95 -55.40 -48.39
C ASP A 967 -44.44 -55.31 -47.96
N VAL A 968 -45.33 -54.91 -48.87
CA VAL A 968 -46.80 -54.89 -48.64
C VAL A 968 -47.29 -56.25 -48.13
N GLY A 969 -47.96 -56.25 -46.97
CA GLY A 969 -48.46 -57.45 -46.31
C GLY A 969 -47.48 -58.11 -45.34
N ALA A 970 -46.23 -57.64 -45.26
CA ALA A 970 -45.27 -58.06 -44.24
C ALA A 970 -45.43 -57.26 -42.93
N SER A 971 -44.78 -57.75 -41.87
CA SER A 971 -44.68 -57.07 -40.58
C SER A 971 -43.33 -57.31 -39.92
N ALA A 972 -42.93 -56.38 -39.06
CA ALA A 972 -41.73 -56.50 -38.22
C ALA A 972 -41.98 -55.89 -36.84
N ALA A 973 -41.27 -56.37 -35.81
CA ALA A 973 -41.22 -55.72 -34.51
C ALA A 973 -40.55 -54.34 -34.63
N ILE A 974 -41.05 -53.36 -33.88
CA ILE A 974 -40.38 -52.06 -33.77
C ILE A 974 -39.18 -52.23 -32.83
N SER A 975 -37.99 -51.85 -33.30
CA SER A 975 -36.80 -51.78 -32.46
C SER A 975 -36.77 -50.42 -31.75
N LEU A 976 -37.15 -50.40 -30.47
CA LEU A 976 -36.71 -49.35 -29.54
C LEU A 976 -35.55 -49.86 -28.69
N SER A 977 -34.62 -48.96 -28.36
CA SER A 977 -33.59 -49.15 -27.35
C SER A 977 -33.61 -48.00 -26.34
N ASN A 978 -32.80 -48.14 -25.28
CA ASN A 978 -32.60 -47.13 -24.24
C ASN A 978 -33.87 -46.83 -23.44
N LEU A 979 -34.61 -47.91 -23.14
CA LEU A 979 -35.80 -47.92 -22.30
C LEU A 979 -35.46 -48.46 -20.90
N ALA A 980 -36.09 -47.90 -19.88
CA ALA A 980 -36.14 -48.47 -18.53
C ALA A 980 -37.10 -49.68 -18.46
N ASP A 981 -36.94 -50.54 -17.46
CA ASP A 981 -37.79 -51.73 -17.26
C ASP A 981 -39.28 -51.41 -17.03
N ASP A 982 -39.60 -50.19 -16.59
CA ASP A 982 -40.93 -49.66 -16.33
C ASP A 982 -41.47 -48.73 -17.45
N ALA A 983 -40.69 -48.51 -18.52
CA ALA A 983 -41.00 -47.51 -19.55
C ALA A 983 -42.33 -47.79 -20.27
N GLN A 984 -43.24 -46.80 -20.23
CA GLN A 984 -44.54 -46.88 -20.89
C GLN A 984 -44.44 -46.33 -22.31
N VAL A 985 -44.68 -47.15 -23.32
CA VAL A 985 -44.57 -46.75 -24.74
C VAL A 985 -45.93 -46.80 -25.43
N SER A 986 -46.28 -45.72 -26.12
CA SER A 986 -47.46 -45.59 -26.97
C SER A 986 -47.06 -45.12 -28.37
N TYR A 987 -47.83 -45.48 -29.40
CA TYR A 987 -47.47 -45.22 -30.80
C TYR A 987 -48.58 -44.48 -31.54
N THR A 988 -48.20 -43.51 -32.36
CA THR A 988 -49.05 -42.93 -33.42
C THR A 988 -48.39 -43.14 -34.78
N VAL A 989 -49.19 -43.13 -35.84
CA VAL A 989 -48.72 -43.28 -37.23
C VAL A 989 -49.37 -42.21 -38.09
N GLU A 990 -48.57 -41.55 -38.93
CA GLU A 990 -48.97 -40.35 -39.67
C GLU A 990 -49.94 -40.65 -40.82
N ASP A 991 -49.68 -41.70 -41.61
CA ASP A 991 -50.62 -42.27 -42.59
C ASP A 991 -50.85 -43.76 -42.28
N PRO A 992 -51.87 -44.09 -41.47
CA PRO A 992 -52.28 -45.45 -41.18
C PRO A 992 -52.61 -46.30 -42.43
N SER A 993 -52.86 -45.68 -43.60
CA SER A 993 -53.14 -46.41 -44.85
C SER A 993 -51.89 -46.98 -45.51
N ILE A 994 -50.68 -46.55 -45.12
CA ILE A 994 -49.40 -47.09 -45.58
C ILE A 994 -48.93 -48.21 -44.65
N ALA A 995 -48.93 -47.96 -43.35
CA ALA A 995 -48.64 -48.96 -42.32
C ALA A 995 -49.38 -48.62 -41.01
N TYR A 996 -49.57 -49.59 -40.11
CA TYR A 996 -50.06 -49.34 -38.76
C TYR A 996 -49.26 -50.11 -37.71
N VAL A 997 -49.36 -49.69 -36.44
CA VAL A 997 -48.73 -50.37 -35.30
C VAL A 997 -49.79 -51.14 -34.50
N ALA A 998 -49.49 -52.39 -34.15
CA ALA A 998 -50.23 -53.16 -33.16
C ALA A 998 -49.27 -54.08 -32.39
N ASN A 999 -49.46 -54.25 -31.09
CA ASN A 999 -48.67 -55.15 -30.24
C ASN A 999 -47.14 -55.01 -30.40
N GLY A 1000 -46.64 -53.77 -30.54
CA GLY A 1000 -45.21 -53.48 -30.73
C GLY A 1000 -44.64 -53.83 -32.12
N SER A 1001 -45.49 -54.16 -33.09
CA SER A 1001 -45.08 -54.48 -34.47
C SER A 1001 -45.73 -53.55 -35.50
N VAL A 1002 -44.98 -53.23 -36.55
CA VAL A 1002 -45.44 -52.51 -37.74
C VAL A 1002 -46.02 -53.50 -38.74
N TYR A 1003 -47.17 -53.17 -39.34
CA TYR A 1003 -47.84 -53.95 -40.38
C TYR A 1003 -47.98 -53.10 -41.65
N ALA A 1004 -47.37 -53.55 -42.75
CA ALA A 1004 -47.38 -52.85 -44.03
C ALA A 1004 -48.67 -53.08 -44.81
N GLN A 1005 -49.44 -52.02 -45.08
CA GLN A 1005 -50.71 -52.08 -45.80
C GLN A 1005 -50.61 -51.73 -47.29
N LYS A 1006 -49.72 -50.79 -47.66
CA LYS A 1006 -49.66 -50.19 -49.00
C LYS A 1006 -48.28 -49.62 -49.27
N ALA A 1007 -47.78 -49.76 -50.50
CA ALA A 1007 -46.49 -49.23 -50.89
C ALA A 1007 -46.45 -47.69 -50.78
N GLY A 1008 -45.37 -47.16 -50.20
CA GLY A 1008 -45.23 -45.76 -49.79
C GLY A 1008 -44.33 -45.62 -48.57
N THR A 1009 -44.28 -44.42 -47.99
CA THR A 1009 -43.48 -44.12 -46.79
C THR A 1009 -44.35 -43.35 -45.78
N THR A 1010 -44.24 -43.65 -44.50
CA THR A 1010 -44.97 -42.97 -43.41
C THR A 1010 -44.15 -42.92 -42.12
N THR A 1011 -44.46 -41.98 -41.23
CA THR A 1011 -43.78 -41.81 -39.94
C THR A 1011 -44.51 -42.54 -38.83
N ILE A 1012 -43.78 -43.29 -37.99
CA ILE A 1012 -44.23 -43.72 -36.67
C ILE A 1012 -43.63 -42.77 -35.64
N SER A 1013 -44.44 -42.30 -34.70
CA SER A 1013 -44.00 -41.59 -33.51
C SER A 1013 -44.25 -42.47 -32.28
N ALA A 1014 -43.20 -42.84 -31.55
CA ALA A 1014 -43.31 -43.49 -30.25
C ALA A 1014 -43.20 -42.43 -29.15
N SER A 1015 -44.24 -42.29 -28.34
CA SER A 1015 -44.24 -41.52 -27.10
C SER A 1015 -43.84 -42.46 -25.95
N VAL A 1016 -42.72 -42.16 -25.31
CA VAL A 1016 -42.07 -42.96 -24.28
C VAL A 1016 -42.10 -42.18 -22.97
N THR A 1017 -42.76 -42.73 -21.95
CA THR A 1017 -42.75 -42.20 -20.58
C THR A 1017 -41.88 -43.07 -19.69
N GLN A 1018 -40.81 -42.48 -19.13
CA GLN A 1018 -39.87 -43.11 -18.20
C GLN A 1018 -39.18 -42.04 -17.35
N TYR A 1019 -38.65 -42.39 -16.18
CA TYR A 1019 -37.95 -41.44 -15.28
C TYR A 1019 -38.75 -40.13 -14.99
N ASN A 1020 -40.08 -40.24 -14.85
CA ASN A 1020 -41.02 -39.11 -14.70
C ASN A 1020 -41.05 -38.07 -15.85
N ARG A 1021 -40.44 -38.36 -17.00
CA ARG A 1021 -40.53 -37.55 -18.24
C ARG A 1021 -41.22 -38.30 -19.36
N THR A 1022 -41.77 -37.58 -20.33
CA THR A 1022 -42.39 -38.14 -21.55
C THR A 1022 -41.78 -37.51 -22.78
N ASP A 1023 -41.18 -38.33 -23.63
CA ASP A 1023 -40.44 -37.92 -24.82
C ASP A 1023 -41.01 -38.58 -26.07
N THR A 1024 -40.96 -37.93 -27.22
CA THR A 1024 -41.40 -38.51 -28.50
C THR A 1024 -40.23 -38.73 -29.43
N VAL A 1025 -40.09 -39.95 -29.95
CA VAL A 1025 -39.06 -40.35 -30.92
C VAL A 1025 -39.70 -40.91 -32.18
N THR A 1026 -39.13 -40.62 -33.34
CA THR A 1026 -39.75 -40.90 -34.65
C THR A 1026 -38.89 -41.82 -35.51
N ALA A 1027 -39.56 -42.71 -36.26
CA ALA A 1027 -38.95 -43.59 -37.25
C ALA A 1027 -39.73 -43.57 -38.56
N VAL A 1028 -39.01 -43.72 -39.67
CA VAL A 1028 -39.55 -43.81 -41.01
C VAL A 1028 -39.86 -45.27 -41.35
N VAL A 1029 -41.11 -45.54 -41.74
CA VAL A 1029 -41.53 -46.82 -42.31
C VAL A 1029 -41.57 -46.70 -43.83
N THR A 1030 -40.80 -47.52 -44.52
CA THR A 1030 -40.85 -47.63 -45.99
C THR A 1030 -41.44 -48.97 -46.41
N VAL A 1031 -42.41 -48.93 -47.31
CA VAL A 1031 -43.14 -50.11 -47.81
C VAL A 1031 -42.93 -50.28 -49.32
N THR A 1032 -42.33 -51.39 -49.74
CA THR A 1032 -42.14 -51.80 -51.14
C THR A 1032 -43.20 -52.80 -51.60
N GLY A 1033 -43.36 -53.04 -52.90
CA GLY A 1033 -44.38 -53.99 -53.40
C GLY A 1033 -44.23 -54.39 -54.87
N GLY A 1034 -44.17 -55.71 -55.11
CA GLY A 1034 -43.92 -56.30 -56.43
C GLY A 1034 -45.16 -56.83 -57.17
N THR A 1035 -45.54 -56.13 -58.24
CA THR A 1035 -46.24 -56.62 -59.47
C THR A 1035 -47.18 -57.85 -59.41
N VAL A 1036 -48.49 -57.56 -59.31
CA VAL A 1036 -49.58 -57.99 -60.21
C VAL A 1036 -49.59 -59.43 -60.79
N VAL A 1037 -50.63 -60.20 -60.43
CA VAL A 1037 -51.36 -61.11 -61.34
C VAL A 1037 -52.85 -61.22 -60.95
N THR A 1038 -53.72 -61.36 -61.95
CA THR A 1038 -55.20 -61.48 -61.88
C THR A 1038 -55.64 -62.83 -62.53
N PRO A 1039 -56.92 -63.30 -62.47
CA PRO A 1039 -58.11 -62.80 -61.73
C PRO A 1039 -59.03 -63.87 -61.06
N THR A 1040 -60.15 -63.42 -60.43
CA THR A 1040 -61.49 -64.09 -60.31
C THR A 1040 -61.67 -65.35 -59.38
N PRO A 1041 -62.91 -65.70 -58.93
CA PRO A 1041 -63.86 -64.90 -58.12
C PRO A 1041 -64.67 -65.71 -57.03
N VAL A 1042 -65.65 -65.05 -56.34
CA VAL A 1042 -66.76 -65.61 -55.51
C VAL A 1042 -66.37 -66.41 -54.22
N VAL A 1043 -67.15 -66.56 -53.13
CA VAL A 1043 -68.57 -66.23 -52.78
C VAL A 1043 -68.72 -65.72 -51.32
N THR A 1044 -69.75 -64.91 -51.05
CA THR A 1044 -70.45 -64.66 -49.76
C THR A 1044 -71.34 -65.86 -49.32
N PRO A 1045 -72.11 -65.85 -48.19
CA PRO A 1045 -72.31 -64.88 -47.09
C PRO A 1045 -71.75 -65.44 -45.73
N THR A 1046 -72.20 -65.25 -44.47
CA THR A 1046 -73.43 -64.73 -43.81
C THR A 1046 -73.11 -64.32 -42.33
N PRO A 1047 -73.88 -63.43 -41.64
CA PRO A 1047 -73.42 -62.77 -40.41
C PRO A 1047 -74.29 -63.01 -39.14
N VAL A 1048 -74.26 -62.05 -38.19
CA VAL A 1048 -75.13 -61.89 -36.97
C VAL A 1048 -74.69 -62.84 -35.81
N VAL A 1049 -74.78 -62.53 -34.49
CA VAL A 1049 -75.65 -61.61 -33.72
C VAL A 1049 -74.96 -60.98 -32.49
N THR A 1050 -75.34 -59.74 -32.16
CA THR A 1050 -75.39 -59.09 -30.82
C THR A 1050 -76.60 -59.64 -30.00
N PRO A 1051 -77.15 -59.02 -28.94
CA PRO A 1051 -76.62 -58.15 -27.86
C PRO A 1051 -76.56 -58.95 -26.51
N THR A 1052 -76.79 -58.52 -25.25
CA THR A 1052 -77.73 -57.57 -24.58
C THR A 1052 -77.38 -57.50 -23.05
N PRO A 1053 -77.94 -56.61 -22.17
CA PRO A 1053 -77.41 -55.26 -22.00
C PRO A 1053 -77.36 -54.68 -20.53
N VAL A 1054 -76.88 -53.44 -20.39
CA VAL A 1054 -77.44 -52.28 -19.64
C VAL A 1054 -78.03 -52.43 -18.22
N VAL A 1055 -77.42 -51.70 -17.27
CA VAL A 1055 -78.01 -50.58 -16.46
C VAL A 1055 -76.85 -49.77 -15.85
N THR A 1056 -76.68 -48.42 -15.91
CA THR A 1056 -77.48 -47.27 -16.43
C THR A 1056 -78.71 -46.93 -15.55
N PRO A 1057 -79.16 -45.65 -15.35
CA PRO A 1057 -78.79 -44.35 -15.97
C PRO A 1057 -77.82 -43.50 -15.10
N THR A 1058 -77.77 -42.15 -14.96
CA THR A 1058 -78.69 -40.98 -15.19
C THR A 1058 -77.87 -39.64 -15.35
N PRO A 1059 -78.43 -38.41 -15.59
CA PRO A 1059 -78.42 -37.91 -16.98
C PRO A 1059 -78.20 -36.38 -17.26
N VAL A 1060 -78.03 -36.01 -18.56
CA VAL A 1060 -78.17 -34.68 -19.25
C VAL A 1060 -77.33 -33.45 -18.75
N VAL A 1061 -77.09 -32.33 -19.48
CA VAL A 1061 -77.55 -31.72 -20.77
C VAL A 1061 -76.30 -31.13 -21.53
N THR A 1062 -75.93 -31.27 -22.83
CA THR A 1062 -76.45 -30.82 -24.18
C THR A 1062 -76.45 -29.26 -24.44
N PRO A 1063 -76.32 -28.71 -25.70
CA PRO A 1063 -75.24 -28.82 -26.74
C PRO A 1063 -74.89 -27.55 -27.62
N THR A 1064 -73.98 -27.69 -28.61
CA THR A 1064 -73.85 -26.96 -29.95
C THR A 1064 -73.39 -25.47 -30.03
N PRO A 1065 -73.01 -24.88 -31.22
CA PRO A 1065 -72.69 -25.43 -32.58
C PRO A 1065 -71.43 -24.83 -33.36
N VAL A 1066 -70.97 -25.55 -34.41
CA VAL A 1066 -70.70 -25.22 -35.86
C VAL A 1066 -70.39 -23.73 -36.27
N VAL A 1067 -69.45 -23.34 -37.19
CA VAL A 1067 -69.43 -23.45 -38.70
C VAL A 1067 -68.04 -23.28 -39.41
N THR A 1068 -67.97 -23.73 -40.68
CA THR A 1068 -66.98 -23.58 -41.82
C THR A 1068 -66.91 -22.14 -42.45
N PRO A 1069 -66.14 -21.81 -43.55
CA PRO A 1069 -65.28 -22.58 -44.51
C PRO A 1069 -63.91 -21.96 -45.01
N THR A 1070 -63.24 -22.75 -45.90
CA THR A 1070 -62.21 -22.58 -46.99
C THR A 1070 -62.24 -21.29 -47.89
N PRO A 1071 -61.37 -21.01 -48.95
CA PRO A 1071 -60.37 -21.83 -49.73
C PRO A 1071 -59.08 -21.17 -50.42
N VAL A 1072 -58.25 -21.99 -51.13
CA VAL A 1072 -57.19 -21.73 -52.21
C VAL A 1072 -55.91 -20.90 -51.84
N VAL A 1073 -54.72 -20.87 -52.51
CA VAL A 1073 -54.27 -21.06 -53.93
C VAL A 1073 -52.85 -21.70 -54.11
N THR A 1074 -52.64 -22.33 -55.28
CA THR A 1074 -51.45 -22.84 -56.02
C THR A 1074 -50.43 -21.73 -56.49
N PRO A 1075 -49.30 -22.00 -57.20
CA PRO A 1075 -48.13 -22.87 -56.95
C PRO A 1075 -46.73 -22.14 -57.06
N THR A 1076 -45.66 -22.94 -56.96
CA THR A 1076 -44.20 -22.73 -57.22
C THR A 1076 -43.75 -21.70 -58.29
N PRO A 1077 -42.59 -21.05 -58.08
CA PRO A 1077 -41.53 -21.05 -59.11
C PRO A 1077 -40.11 -21.40 -58.58
N VAL A 1078 -39.16 -21.58 -59.51
CA VAL A 1078 -37.80 -22.11 -59.28
C VAL A 1078 -36.76 -21.01 -58.99
N VAL A 1079 -35.71 -21.37 -58.23
CA VAL A 1079 -34.56 -20.51 -57.88
C VAL A 1079 -33.91 -19.86 -59.12
N THR A 1080 -33.66 -18.56 -59.02
CA THR A 1080 -32.92 -17.71 -59.98
C THR A 1080 -31.92 -16.90 -59.14
N PRO A 1081 -30.67 -16.64 -59.58
CA PRO A 1081 -29.54 -16.54 -58.66
C PRO A 1081 -29.56 -15.30 -57.76
N THR A 1082 -29.05 -15.49 -56.53
CA THR A 1082 -28.80 -14.41 -55.56
C THR A 1082 -27.92 -13.32 -56.20
N PRO A 1083 -28.32 -12.04 -56.17
CA PRO A 1083 -27.46 -10.95 -56.62
C PRO A 1083 -26.24 -10.82 -55.70
N VAL A 1084 -25.17 -10.23 -56.23
CA VAL A 1084 -23.94 -9.94 -55.48
C VAL A 1084 -24.29 -9.13 -54.23
N VAL A 1085 -23.83 -9.61 -53.07
CA VAL A 1085 -23.99 -8.90 -51.81
C VAL A 1085 -23.11 -7.65 -51.84
N THR A 1086 -23.71 -6.48 -52.03
CA THR A 1086 -23.09 -5.19 -51.70
C THR A 1086 -22.56 -5.28 -50.27
N PRO A 1087 -21.30 -4.88 -49.98
CA PRO A 1087 -20.72 -5.07 -48.65
C PRO A 1087 -21.61 -4.46 -47.57
N THR A 1088 -22.09 -5.31 -46.67
CA THR A 1088 -22.70 -4.89 -45.40
C THR A 1088 -21.71 -3.95 -44.71
N PRO A 1089 -22.15 -2.79 -44.17
CA PRO A 1089 -21.25 -1.94 -43.41
C PRO A 1089 -20.66 -2.75 -42.25
N THR A 1090 -19.33 -2.70 -42.09
CA THR A 1090 -18.63 -3.35 -40.99
C THR A 1090 -19.27 -2.91 -39.66
N ALA A 1091 -19.58 -3.87 -38.80
CA ALA A 1091 -20.05 -3.55 -37.45
C ALA A 1091 -19.01 -2.66 -36.75
N SER A 1092 -19.46 -1.60 -36.09
CA SER A 1092 -18.59 -0.71 -35.31
C SER A 1092 -18.03 -1.50 -34.13
N ILE A 1093 -16.75 -1.88 -34.21
CA ILE A 1093 -16.03 -2.47 -33.08
C ILE A 1093 -15.83 -1.35 -32.05
N ASN A 1094 -16.52 -1.45 -30.91
CA ASN A 1094 -16.41 -0.44 -29.84
C ASN A 1094 -15.23 -0.71 -28.89
N VAL A 1095 -14.58 -1.87 -29.02
CA VAL A 1095 -13.26 -2.17 -28.43
C VAL A 1095 -12.19 -1.40 -29.21
N LYS A 1096 -11.32 -0.67 -28.51
CA LYS A 1096 -10.31 0.18 -29.15
C LYS A 1096 -8.95 0.02 -28.45
N PRO A 1097 -8.14 -0.96 -28.85
CA PRO A 1097 -6.79 -1.13 -28.31
C PRO A 1097 -5.94 0.11 -28.61
N VAL A 1098 -5.27 0.63 -27.58
CA VAL A 1098 -4.29 1.71 -27.70
C VAL A 1098 -2.95 1.16 -27.25
N VAL A 1099 -1.96 1.15 -28.15
CA VAL A 1099 -0.63 0.59 -27.91
C VAL A 1099 0.42 1.69 -28.06
N LYS A 1100 1.25 1.86 -27.04
CA LYS A 1100 2.48 2.65 -27.09
C LYS A 1100 3.67 1.70 -27.06
N VAL A 1101 4.71 1.98 -27.86
CA VAL A 1101 5.93 1.16 -27.91
C VAL A 1101 7.16 2.07 -27.82
N THR A 1102 7.96 1.87 -26.78
CA THR A 1102 9.30 2.46 -26.64
C THR A 1102 10.33 1.41 -27.03
N THR A 1103 11.32 1.76 -27.86
CA THR A 1103 12.37 0.83 -28.32
C THR A 1103 13.76 1.41 -28.08
N SER A 1104 14.69 0.63 -27.55
CA SER A 1104 16.06 1.05 -27.24
C SER A 1104 17.08 -0.09 -27.40
N GLY A 1105 18.37 0.24 -27.31
CA GLY A 1105 19.47 -0.72 -27.49
C GLY A 1105 19.92 -0.89 -28.95
N THR A 1106 21.05 -1.59 -29.13
CA THR A 1106 21.73 -1.75 -30.44
C THR A 1106 22.18 -3.20 -30.73
N SER A 1107 22.05 -4.11 -29.76
CA SER A 1107 22.55 -5.49 -29.88
C SER A 1107 21.53 -6.50 -29.38
N SER A 1108 21.08 -6.33 -28.14
CA SER A 1108 19.69 -6.63 -27.79
C SER A 1108 18.86 -5.38 -28.09
N ILE A 1109 17.68 -5.56 -28.68
CA ILE A 1109 16.68 -4.52 -28.87
C ILE A 1109 15.66 -4.68 -27.73
N GLN A 1110 15.67 -3.74 -26.80
CA GLN A 1110 14.71 -3.71 -25.69
C GLN A 1110 13.45 -2.99 -26.15
N GLN A 1111 12.28 -3.49 -25.77
CA GLN A 1111 10.98 -2.92 -26.08
C GLN A 1111 10.08 -2.87 -24.85
N THR A 1112 9.49 -1.71 -24.60
CA THR A 1112 8.41 -1.56 -23.63
C THR A 1112 7.12 -1.32 -24.39
N TYR A 1113 6.15 -2.23 -24.23
CA TYR A 1113 4.78 -2.02 -24.72
C TYR A 1113 3.90 -1.59 -23.54
N THR A 1114 3.09 -0.55 -23.73
CA THR A 1114 1.98 -0.21 -22.83
C THR A 1114 0.69 -0.26 -23.63
N ILE A 1115 -0.24 -1.10 -23.19
CA ILE A 1115 -1.49 -1.41 -23.88
C ILE A 1115 -2.65 -1.03 -22.96
N THR A 1116 -3.56 -0.19 -23.45
CA THR A 1116 -4.83 0.12 -22.77
C THR A 1116 -6.02 -0.11 -23.69
N ASN A 1117 -7.20 -0.27 -23.09
CA ASN A 1117 -8.45 -0.18 -23.84
C ASN A 1117 -8.94 1.26 -23.83
N GLY A 1118 -9.05 1.88 -25.00
CA GLY A 1118 -9.64 3.21 -25.20
C GLY A 1118 -11.08 3.16 -25.72
N GLY A 1119 -11.73 2.01 -25.61
CA GLY A 1119 -13.12 1.74 -26.00
C GLY A 1119 -14.05 1.59 -24.79
N THR A 1120 -15.33 1.31 -25.04
CA THR A 1120 -16.36 1.14 -23.98
C THR A 1120 -16.77 -0.32 -23.74
N GLU A 1121 -16.27 -1.25 -24.55
CA GLU A 1121 -16.47 -2.70 -24.42
C GLU A 1121 -15.13 -3.36 -24.08
N ALA A 1122 -15.14 -4.44 -23.29
CA ALA A 1122 -13.93 -5.08 -22.81
C ALA A 1122 -13.07 -5.67 -23.94
N MET A 1123 -11.75 -5.54 -23.82
CA MET A 1123 -10.80 -6.04 -24.81
C MET A 1123 -10.28 -7.42 -24.42
N ASP A 1124 -10.67 -8.46 -25.14
CA ASP A 1124 -10.10 -9.81 -25.01
C ASP A 1124 -8.69 -9.83 -25.60
N LEU A 1125 -7.67 -9.87 -24.73
CA LEU A 1125 -6.27 -9.83 -25.13
C LEU A 1125 -5.86 -10.99 -26.07
N SER A 1126 -6.53 -12.14 -26.04
CA SER A 1126 -6.21 -13.25 -26.97
C SER A 1126 -6.50 -12.91 -28.45
N LYS A 1127 -7.38 -11.92 -28.69
CA LYS A 1127 -7.69 -11.40 -30.03
C LYS A 1127 -6.76 -10.27 -30.49
N LEU A 1128 -5.91 -9.76 -29.59
CA LEU A 1128 -4.98 -8.66 -29.87
C LEU A 1128 -3.68 -9.16 -30.50
N LYS A 1129 -3.20 -8.45 -31.52
CA LYS A 1129 -1.88 -8.64 -32.14
C LYS A 1129 -1.20 -7.31 -32.37
N ILE A 1130 0.11 -7.25 -32.16
CA ILE A 1130 0.91 -6.04 -32.33
C ILE A 1130 2.08 -6.36 -33.26
N ARG A 1131 2.16 -5.68 -34.41
CA ARG A 1131 3.28 -5.80 -35.35
C ARG A 1131 4.18 -4.59 -35.25
N PHE A 1132 5.35 -4.79 -34.64
CA PHE A 1132 6.42 -3.81 -34.64
C PHE A 1132 7.30 -4.02 -35.88
N TYR A 1133 7.24 -3.09 -36.83
CA TYR A 1133 8.05 -3.11 -38.04
C TYR A 1133 9.45 -2.56 -37.78
N TYR A 1134 10.46 -3.07 -38.48
CA TYR A 1134 11.82 -2.55 -38.45
C TYR A 1134 12.61 -2.97 -39.70
N THR A 1135 13.66 -2.23 -40.02
CA THR A 1135 14.67 -2.65 -40.99
C THR A 1135 16.00 -2.96 -40.29
N LYS A 1136 16.81 -3.81 -40.92
CA LYS A 1136 18.16 -4.20 -40.50
C LYS A 1136 18.93 -4.75 -41.69
N ASP A 1137 20.26 -4.76 -41.61
CA ASP A 1137 21.09 -5.52 -42.54
C ASP A 1137 21.25 -6.97 -42.09
N GLY A 1138 21.07 -7.91 -43.03
CA GLY A 1138 21.37 -9.33 -42.85
C GLY A 1138 20.21 -10.20 -42.33
N ASN A 1139 20.13 -11.42 -42.86
CA ASN A 1139 19.03 -12.37 -42.59
C ASN A 1139 19.41 -13.47 -41.60
N LYS A 1140 20.00 -13.11 -40.45
CA LYS A 1140 20.15 -14.05 -39.33
C LYS A 1140 18.80 -14.32 -38.65
N GLU A 1141 18.67 -15.52 -38.08
CA GLU A 1141 17.60 -15.92 -37.16
C GLU A 1141 17.57 -15.00 -35.93
N GLN A 1142 16.39 -14.87 -35.30
CA GLN A 1142 16.15 -13.93 -34.20
C GLN A 1142 15.34 -14.62 -33.10
N LYS A 1143 15.53 -14.17 -31.85
CA LYS A 1143 14.84 -14.69 -30.67
C LYS A 1143 14.22 -13.55 -29.88
N PHE A 1144 13.06 -13.84 -29.30
CA PHE A 1144 12.24 -12.93 -28.49
C PHE A 1144 12.15 -13.47 -27.07
N TRP A 1145 12.16 -12.57 -26.09
CA TRP A 1145 11.86 -12.85 -24.70
C TRP A 1145 10.89 -11.80 -24.18
N CYS A 1146 9.86 -12.24 -23.46
CA CYS A 1146 9.15 -11.38 -22.52
C CYS A 1146 9.91 -11.48 -21.20
N ASP A 1147 10.50 -10.37 -20.76
CA ASP A 1147 11.24 -10.29 -19.49
C ASP A 1147 10.27 -10.03 -18.32
N ASN A 1148 9.19 -9.29 -18.58
CA ASN A 1148 8.01 -9.18 -17.73
C ASN A 1148 6.78 -8.78 -18.54
N ALA A 1149 5.59 -9.20 -18.09
CA ALA A 1149 4.33 -8.58 -18.46
C ALA A 1149 3.39 -8.55 -17.26
N GLY A 1150 2.82 -7.38 -16.96
CA GLY A 1150 1.91 -7.16 -15.85
C GLY A 1150 0.65 -6.44 -16.31
N LEU A 1151 -0.51 -7.01 -15.99
CA LEU A 1151 -1.79 -6.32 -16.02
C LEU A 1151 -1.95 -5.53 -14.72
N SER A 1152 -1.96 -4.21 -14.78
CA SER A 1152 -2.41 -3.35 -13.68
C SER A 1152 -3.87 -2.96 -13.95
N LEU A 1153 -4.80 -3.53 -13.20
CA LEU A 1153 -6.24 -3.43 -13.45
C LEU A 1153 -6.91 -2.38 -12.57
N SER A 1154 -8.05 -1.86 -13.02
CA SER A 1154 -8.89 -0.93 -12.25
C SER A 1154 -9.91 -1.62 -11.32
N THR A 1155 -9.78 -2.94 -11.14
CA THR A 1155 -10.57 -3.79 -10.24
C THR A 1155 -9.72 -4.99 -9.82
N ALA A 1156 -10.01 -5.60 -8.66
CA ALA A 1156 -9.35 -6.83 -8.24
C ALA A 1156 -9.50 -7.98 -9.29
N PRO A 1157 -8.48 -8.83 -9.50
CA PRO A 1157 -7.12 -8.76 -8.96
C PRO A 1157 -6.33 -7.58 -9.57
N TRP A 1158 -5.85 -6.66 -8.73
CA TRP A 1158 -5.25 -5.39 -9.15
C TRP A 1158 -3.97 -5.57 -9.97
N TYR A 1159 -3.25 -6.67 -9.74
CA TYR A 1159 -2.14 -7.11 -10.56
C TYR A 1159 -2.35 -8.55 -11.03
N VAL A 1160 -2.10 -8.82 -12.32
CA VAL A 1160 -1.98 -10.18 -12.86
C VAL A 1160 -0.69 -10.31 -13.66
N ASN A 1161 0.18 -11.25 -13.25
CA ASN A 1161 1.37 -11.60 -14.00
C ASN A 1161 0.96 -12.29 -15.31
N TYR A 1162 1.32 -11.69 -16.44
CA TYR A 1162 0.97 -12.13 -17.79
C TYR A 1162 2.19 -12.63 -18.60
N THR A 1163 3.37 -12.67 -17.98
CA THR A 1163 4.68 -12.86 -18.66
C THR A 1163 4.74 -14.15 -19.49
N SER A 1164 4.20 -15.24 -18.96
CA SER A 1164 4.14 -16.56 -19.61
C SER A 1164 3.22 -16.61 -20.84
N TYR A 1165 2.34 -15.61 -21.02
CA TYR A 1165 1.32 -15.60 -22.07
C TYR A 1165 1.65 -14.70 -23.26
N VAL A 1166 2.78 -13.97 -23.21
CA VAL A 1166 3.24 -13.09 -24.30
C VAL A 1166 4.24 -13.81 -25.20
N THR A 1167 3.88 -13.98 -26.48
CA THR A 1167 4.75 -14.66 -27.48
C THR A 1167 5.06 -13.76 -28.66
N GLY A 1168 6.35 -13.62 -29.00
CA GLY A 1168 6.81 -12.87 -30.17
C GLY A 1168 7.28 -13.78 -31.32
N THR A 1169 6.72 -13.58 -32.51
CA THR A 1169 7.07 -14.32 -33.74
C THR A 1169 7.68 -13.39 -34.78
N PHE A 1170 8.84 -13.75 -35.34
CA PHE A 1170 9.52 -12.96 -36.37
C PHE A 1170 9.02 -13.28 -37.78
N TYR A 1171 8.65 -12.23 -38.49
CA TYR A 1171 8.34 -12.25 -39.92
C TYR A 1171 9.35 -11.38 -40.69
N ASN A 1172 9.27 -11.39 -42.02
CA ASN A 1172 10.20 -10.64 -42.86
C ASN A 1172 9.92 -9.12 -42.77
N GLY A 1173 10.63 -8.43 -41.85
CA GLY A 1173 10.53 -6.98 -41.63
C GLY A 1173 9.68 -6.56 -40.42
N TYR A 1174 9.19 -7.50 -39.61
CA TYR A 1174 8.48 -7.18 -38.36
C TYR A 1174 8.53 -8.30 -37.32
N LEU A 1175 8.20 -7.93 -36.08
CA LEU A 1175 7.91 -8.81 -34.96
C LEU A 1175 6.40 -8.74 -34.70
N GLU A 1176 5.69 -9.88 -34.76
CA GLU A 1176 4.30 -9.99 -34.33
C GLU A 1176 4.27 -10.50 -32.87
N VAL A 1177 3.82 -9.66 -31.94
CA VAL A 1177 3.55 -10.03 -30.55
C VAL A 1177 2.07 -10.41 -30.43
N THR A 1178 1.81 -11.54 -29.79
CA THR A 1178 0.48 -12.12 -29.60
C THR A 1178 0.33 -12.65 -28.18
N PHE A 1179 -0.92 -12.79 -27.73
CA PHE A 1179 -1.27 -13.28 -26.39
C PHE A 1179 -2.00 -14.62 -26.50
N ASN A 1180 -1.57 -15.63 -25.73
CA ASN A 1180 -2.11 -17.00 -25.83
C ASN A 1180 -3.12 -17.36 -24.72
N GLN A 1181 -3.33 -16.46 -23.76
CA GLN A 1181 -4.38 -16.50 -22.74
C GLN A 1181 -5.43 -15.43 -23.06
N ALA A 1182 -6.71 -15.71 -22.79
CA ALA A 1182 -7.79 -14.74 -22.85
C ALA A 1182 -7.92 -14.00 -21.52
N TYR A 1183 -8.02 -12.67 -21.57
CA TYR A 1183 -8.28 -11.81 -20.43
C TYR A 1183 -9.00 -10.56 -20.93
N GLU A 1184 -10.10 -10.18 -20.27
CA GLU A 1184 -10.95 -9.07 -20.71
C GLU A 1184 -10.54 -7.75 -20.04
N LEU A 1185 -9.71 -6.97 -20.71
CA LEU A 1185 -9.28 -5.66 -20.24
C LEU A 1185 -10.38 -4.61 -20.50
N LEU A 1186 -11.29 -4.45 -19.53
CA LEU A 1186 -12.28 -3.37 -19.52
C LEU A 1186 -11.66 -2.04 -19.05
N GLY A 1187 -10.77 -2.08 -18.05
CA GLY A 1187 -10.05 -0.93 -17.52
C GLY A 1187 -8.71 -1.31 -16.90
N GLY A 1188 -7.76 -0.37 -16.88
CA GLY A 1188 -6.36 -0.61 -16.51
C GLY A 1188 -5.40 -0.62 -17.72
N ASN A 1189 -4.19 -1.14 -17.53
CA ASN A 1189 -3.17 -1.27 -18.56
C ASN A 1189 -2.40 -2.61 -18.47
N LEU A 1190 -1.97 -3.13 -19.62
CA LEU A 1190 -0.93 -4.17 -19.71
C LEU A 1190 0.38 -3.50 -20.09
N THR A 1191 1.37 -3.56 -19.20
CA THR A 1191 2.74 -3.15 -19.49
C THR A 1191 3.63 -4.38 -19.66
N ILE A 1192 4.46 -4.37 -20.71
CA ILE A 1192 5.31 -5.50 -21.13
C ILE A 1192 6.74 -5.00 -21.31
N GLY A 1193 7.66 -5.49 -20.49
CA GLY A 1193 9.09 -5.47 -20.77
C GLY A 1193 9.48 -6.68 -21.62
N ALA A 1194 9.95 -6.43 -22.85
CA ALA A 1194 10.39 -7.47 -23.77
C ALA A 1194 11.72 -7.11 -24.43
N ARG A 1195 12.38 -8.11 -25.02
CA ARG A 1195 13.58 -7.90 -25.83
C ARG A 1195 13.70 -8.89 -26.97
N PHE A 1196 14.48 -8.51 -27.99
CA PHE A 1196 14.87 -9.43 -29.04
C PHE A 1196 16.29 -9.21 -29.56
N ASN A 1197 16.91 -10.29 -30.03
CA ASN A 1197 18.26 -10.28 -30.59
C ASN A 1197 18.37 -11.16 -31.84
N GLN A 1198 19.53 -11.11 -32.49
CA GLN A 1198 19.94 -12.18 -33.41
C GLN A 1198 20.34 -13.41 -32.59
N ALA A 1199 19.94 -14.61 -33.04
CA ALA A 1199 20.04 -15.84 -32.26
C ALA A 1199 21.50 -16.28 -31.92
N ASP A 1200 22.50 -15.65 -32.53
CA ASP A 1200 23.94 -15.81 -32.27
C ASP A 1200 24.53 -14.67 -31.42
N TRP A 1201 23.68 -13.85 -30.79
CA TRP A 1201 24.00 -12.66 -29.99
C TRP A 1201 24.77 -11.54 -30.72
N SER A 1202 24.91 -11.61 -32.04
CA SER A 1202 25.58 -10.55 -32.80
C SER A 1202 24.73 -9.27 -32.91
N SER A 1203 25.37 -8.11 -32.83
CA SER A 1203 24.71 -6.80 -32.91
C SER A 1203 23.97 -6.58 -34.22
N TYR A 1204 22.86 -5.86 -34.17
CA TYR A 1204 22.15 -5.47 -35.38
C TYR A 1204 22.90 -4.35 -36.12
N THR A 1205 23.17 -4.58 -37.41
CA THR A 1205 23.73 -3.56 -38.29
C THR A 1205 22.59 -2.77 -38.94
N ASN A 1206 22.67 -1.43 -38.90
CA ASN A 1206 21.68 -0.52 -39.48
C ASN A 1206 20.23 -0.82 -39.08
N PHE A 1207 20.01 -1.12 -37.79
CA PHE A 1207 18.67 -1.26 -37.23
C PHE A 1207 17.92 0.07 -37.26
N VAL A 1208 16.71 0.08 -37.81
CA VAL A 1208 15.80 1.24 -37.76
C VAL A 1208 14.42 0.76 -37.34
N ALA A 1209 13.92 1.27 -36.22
CA ALA A 1209 12.55 1.05 -35.78
C ALA A 1209 11.56 1.71 -36.77
N GLY A 1210 10.48 1.01 -37.09
CA GLY A 1210 9.39 1.47 -37.95
C GLY A 1210 8.07 1.62 -37.20
N ASN A 1211 6.98 1.62 -37.96
CA ASN A 1211 5.61 1.76 -37.44
C ASN A 1211 5.15 0.55 -36.60
N VAL A 1212 4.02 0.75 -35.90
CA VAL A 1212 3.35 -0.27 -35.09
C VAL A 1212 1.93 -0.47 -35.63
N GLU A 1213 1.69 -1.59 -36.31
CA GLU A 1213 0.33 -1.98 -36.71
C GLU A 1213 -0.32 -2.77 -35.57
N VAL A 1214 -1.51 -2.36 -35.16
CA VAL A 1214 -2.30 -3.04 -34.11
C VAL A 1214 -3.51 -3.69 -34.76
N LEU A 1215 -3.70 -4.98 -34.51
CA LEU A 1215 -4.83 -5.75 -35.00
C LEU A 1215 -5.65 -6.32 -33.85
N TYR A 1216 -6.97 -6.33 -33.99
CA TYR A 1216 -7.91 -6.97 -33.06
C TYR A 1216 -8.90 -7.82 -33.86
N ASP A 1217 -9.05 -9.08 -33.44
CA ASP A 1217 -9.89 -10.09 -34.11
C ASP A 1217 -9.66 -10.18 -35.64
N GLY A 1218 -8.38 -10.04 -36.03
CA GLY A 1218 -7.94 -10.06 -37.43
C GLY A 1218 -8.13 -8.77 -38.23
N GLN A 1219 -8.77 -7.73 -37.68
CA GLN A 1219 -8.90 -6.41 -38.32
C GLN A 1219 -7.83 -5.43 -37.83
N VAL A 1220 -7.29 -4.59 -38.72
CA VAL A 1220 -6.33 -3.54 -38.36
C VAL A 1220 -7.07 -2.36 -37.74
N ILE A 1221 -6.65 -1.93 -36.54
CA ILE A 1221 -7.26 -0.84 -35.77
C ILE A 1221 -6.40 0.44 -35.79
N SER A 1222 -5.07 0.31 -35.88
CA SER A 1222 -4.12 1.44 -36.04
C SER A 1222 -2.80 1.03 -36.72
N GLN A 1223 -2.05 2.01 -37.22
CA GLN A 1223 -0.76 1.92 -37.93
C GLN A 1223 0.13 3.15 -37.67
#